data_AF-A0A2P6MAA0-F1
#
_entry.id   AF-A0A2P6MAA0-F1
#
_cell.length_a   1.000
_cell.length_b   1.000
_cell.length_c   1.000
_cell.angle_alpha   90.00
_cell.angle_beta   90.00
_cell.angle_gamma   90.00
#
_symmetry.space_group_name_H-M   'P 1'
#
loop_
_entity.id
_entity.type
_entity.pdbx_description
1 polymer ?
#
loop_
_entity_poly.entity_id
_entity_poly.type
_entity_poly.pdbx_seq_one_letter_code
_entity_poly.pdbx_strand_id
1 'polypeptide(L)'
;MVRVASGSVGGATAARRRLSRDFMPAGCGLPQAGARPRSADHAGQQRVPARGAAARDGATRAHRRRGPRGGRRLVAGAAAGLFGGFGRGLGARTRGGVGRHRFTGDGAAGQQGQAGSEQESMHGATSWGRFPLGCAARPKGCRRFYAAPAPPPVPVLRRCSMAFARASCRLRRHMKAVTLSFPRPLIRGPALRRALIAGARRVIAQRESLNKINVFPVPDGDTGSNLAFTLGGVLAGALSRRSQDAGDLLRRVGEDAVDGARGNSGAILAQFFTGVAEAAGSARALEPRALAEAVRAGANSARQALSEPREGTILSVISAFAEGLERRHDGDIGAWFRSALERSRQALAATPTQLAVLARAGVVDAGAQGFVDLLEGIHDFISSGAVDAAGVADDLTGDLEAAEAHGEIADADPEHRWCSECLLIGEGLDRAGLRAAVGELGSSCVVIAGSHSRLRLHAHVANPGQLFEVVARFGRVESPKADDMHAQARTAAGAAAVAVITDSAADLPDEVMQRFNIHMVPVRVNFGDEDYLDKVGLSTHEFYRKLRTELVLPKTSQPAPGDFRRQFEFLLSHHREMVYVGISRAVSGTLQSAETAVQRGHPDRSHVFDSGNASGGEGLLALRAAELAAQGADGASIMADLARLKPLTRTWALARDISHAVRGGRIPAWAKPMVEWLGLTPMAAVKPHGRLGVVGGLFGKSRLPERFAAYVARRAPPGSRYRLVVGHCDAPEDGERLLAALRGRLDIADGWLVETGSAIGAHAGPGALVVSLQPAD
;
A
#
# COMPACT_ATOMS: atom_id res chain seq x y z
N MET A 1 38.20 39.86 -5.54
CA MET A 1 39.20 40.92 -5.26
C MET A 1 39.44 40.93 -3.76
N VAL A 2 40.71 40.83 -3.33
CA VAL A 2 41.26 40.96 -1.94
C VAL A 2 40.90 39.78 -0.99
N ARG A 3 41.77 38.77 -0.75
CA ARG A 3 43.00 38.66 0.11
C ARG A 3 42.76 38.94 1.61
N VAL A 4 43.36 38.32 2.63
CA VAL A 4 44.23 37.15 2.96
C VAL A 4 44.48 37.28 4.49
N ALA A 5 44.58 36.17 5.25
CA ALA A 5 45.51 35.91 6.37
C ALA A 5 44.97 34.74 7.24
N SER A 6 45.48 33.50 7.23
CA SER A 6 46.80 32.94 7.62
C SER A 6 47.05 32.81 9.14
N GLY A 7 47.12 31.56 9.62
CA GLY A 7 47.65 31.18 10.92
C GLY A 7 47.88 29.66 10.99
N SER A 8 49.12 29.24 10.77
CA SER A 8 49.62 27.86 10.71
C SER A 8 50.31 27.43 12.02
N VAL A 9 50.20 26.15 12.42
CA VAL A 9 51.28 25.28 12.99
C VAL A 9 50.77 23.82 12.83
N GLY A 10 51.34 22.95 11.97
CA GLY A 10 52.45 22.01 12.26
C GLY A 10 51.98 20.85 13.16
N GLY A 11 52.01 19.54 12.84
CA GLY A 11 52.78 18.74 11.88
C GLY A 11 53.54 17.64 12.65
N ALA A 12 53.12 16.36 12.57
CA ALA A 12 53.90 15.11 12.75
C ALA A 12 52.95 13.88 12.84
N THR A 13 52.70 13.10 11.78
CA THR A 13 53.40 11.88 11.31
C THR A 13 53.73 10.76 12.31
N ALA A 14 53.12 9.60 12.01
CA ALA A 14 53.60 8.21 12.13
C ALA A 14 53.63 7.50 13.50
N ALA A 15 52.91 6.38 13.64
CA ALA A 15 53.46 5.05 13.38
C ALA A 15 52.43 3.93 13.66
N ARG A 16 52.39 2.94 12.75
CA ARG A 16 51.79 1.61 12.95
C ARG A 16 52.57 0.81 14.00
N ARG A 17 51.89 -0.02 14.80
CA ARG A 17 52.31 -1.39 15.11
C ARG A 17 51.19 -2.21 15.80
N ARG A 18 51.12 -3.47 15.38
CA ARG A 18 50.35 -4.60 15.94
C ARG A 18 50.90 -5.00 17.32
N LEU A 19 50.08 -5.69 18.13
CA LEU A 19 50.34 -6.80 19.09
C LEU A 19 48.99 -7.06 19.82
N SER A 20 48.23 -8.13 19.56
CA SER A 20 48.27 -9.50 20.12
C SER A 20 47.95 -9.65 21.62
N ARG A 21 46.85 -10.39 21.87
CA ARG A 21 46.58 -11.42 22.90
C ARG A 21 46.50 -11.10 24.42
N ASP A 22 45.45 -11.72 24.99
CA ASP A 22 45.24 -12.25 26.35
C ASP A 22 45.07 -11.29 27.54
N PHE A 23 43.86 -11.25 28.15
CA PHE A 23 43.53 -11.89 29.45
C PHE A 23 42.19 -11.39 30.03
N MET A 24 41.38 -12.35 30.51
CA MET A 24 40.22 -12.19 31.39
C MET A 24 40.63 -11.85 32.83
N PRO A 25 39.68 -11.43 33.69
CA PRO A 25 39.61 -12.02 35.02
C PRO A 25 38.18 -12.47 35.43
N ALA A 26 38.15 -13.65 36.07
CA ALA A 26 37.10 -14.17 36.97
C ALA A 26 37.03 -13.33 38.26
N GLY A 27 36.04 -13.38 39.17
CA GLY A 27 34.88 -14.22 39.43
C GLY A 27 34.54 -14.14 40.94
N CYS A 28 33.28 -14.32 41.34
CA CYS A 28 32.75 -14.65 42.70
C CYS A 28 31.22 -14.64 42.59
N GLY A 29 30.37 -15.55 43.09
CA GLY A 29 30.44 -16.77 43.88
C GLY A 29 28.99 -17.19 44.24
N LEU A 30 28.68 -18.49 44.18
CA LEU A 30 27.39 -19.18 44.44
C LEU A 30 27.00 -19.25 45.95
N PRO A 31 25.80 -19.75 46.34
CA PRO A 31 25.43 -21.20 46.45
C PRO A 31 23.99 -21.54 45.91
N GLN A 32 23.75 -22.55 45.06
CA GLN A 32 23.50 -24.02 45.23
C GLN A 32 22.26 -24.52 46.01
N ALA A 33 21.35 -25.25 45.31
CA ALA A 33 20.77 -26.59 45.61
C ALA A 33 19.62 -26.90 44.61
N GLY A 34 19.69 -27.89 43.70
CA GLY A 34 19.28 -29.32 43.82
C GLY A 34 18.08 -29.60 42.88
N ALA A 35 17.82 -30.72 42.19
CA ALA A 35 18.41 -32.04 42.02
C ALA A 35 17.83 -32.68 40.72
N ARG A 36 18.56 -33.61 40.09
CA ARG A 36 18.07 -34.54 39.03
C ARG A 36 17.88 -35.95 39.61
N PRO A 37 17.12 -36.84 38.94
CA PRO A 37 17.43 -38.26 38.97
C PRO A 37 17.66 -38.89 37.58
N ARG A 38 18.23 -40.10 37.62
CA ARG A 38 18.86 -40.90 36.57
C ARG A 38 17.94 -42.00 35.98
N SER A 39 18.44 -42.54 34.86
CA SER A 39 18.15 -43.76 34.07
C SER A 39 17.66 -45.05 34.75
N ALA A 40 16.94 -45.89 33.96
CA ALA A 40 16.99 -47.36 34.01
C ALA A 40 16.60 -48.02 32.66
N ASP A 41 17.23 -49.15 32.37
CA ASP A 41 17.18 -50.05 31.19
C ASP A 41 15.87 -50.85 31.01
N HIS A 42 15.58 -51.31 29.78
CA HIS A 42 15.32 -52.73 29.51
C HIS A 42 15.37 -53.13 28.02
N ALA A 43 15.80 -54.37 27.79
CA ALA A 43 16.16 -54.99 26.52
C ALA A 43 15.04 -55.86 25.90
N GLY A 44 15.16 -56.19 24.60
CA GLY A 44 14.43 -57.31 23.99
C GLY A 44 14.58 -57.44 22.46
N GLN A 45 15.54 -58.28 22.01
CA GLN A 45 15.42 -59.40 21.04
C GLN A 45 14.61 -59.20 19.72
N GLN A 46 14.96 -59.67 18.50
CA GLN A 46 15.86 -60.72 18.02
C GLN A 46 15.90 -60.69 16.45
N ARG A 47 17.05 -61.08 15.88
CA ARG A 47 17.31 -61.93 14.67
C ARG A 47 17.11 -61.44 13.21
N VAL A 48 18.23 -61.57 12.49
CA VAL A 48 18.49 -61.76 11.04
C VAL A 48 18.21 -63.24 10.64
N PRO A 49 18.01 -63.63 9.35
CA PRO A 49 19.12 -63.98 8.42
C PRO A 49 18.88 -63.46 6.98
N ALA A 50 19.85 -62.88 6.26
CA ALA A 50 20.96 -63.50 5.51
C ALA A 50 20.57 -64.48 4.40
N ARG A 51 20.93 -64.15 3.14
CA ARG A 51 21.71 -64.98 2.18
C ARG A 51 21.62 -64.44 0.73
N GLY A 52 22.72 -64.55 -0.01
CA GLY A 52 22.68 -64.66 -1.47
C GLY A 52 23.81 -63.97 -2.22
N ALA A 53 24.95 -64.64 -2.33
CA ALA A 53 26.13 -64.24 -3.10
C ALA A 53 26.03 -64.57 -4.61
N ALA A 54 27.02 -64.04 -5.36
CA ALA A 54 27.57 -64.42 -6.67
C ALA A 54 27.37 -63.34 -7.75
N ALA A 55 28.38 -62.59 -8.22
CA ALA A 55 29.70 -62.91 -8.80
C ALA A 55 29.67 -63.25 -10.30
N ARG A 56 30.66 -62.66 -11.01
CA ARG A 56 31.24 -62.96 -12.34
C ARG A 56 30.59 -62.27 -13.54
N ASP A 57 31.30 -61.32 -14.16
CA ASP A 57 32.43 -61.44 -15.12
C ASP A 57 31.96 -61.70 -16.54
N GLY A 58 32.51 -60.96 -17.51
CA GLY A 58 32.43 -61.36 -18.91
C GLY A 58 32.53 -60.23 -19.92
N ALA A 59 33.76 -59.82 -20.22
CA ALA A 59 34.12 -59.04 -21.41
C ALA A 59 33.71 -59.76 -22.72
N THR A 60 33.45 -59.00 -23.81
CA THR A 60 34.04 -59.29 -25.14
C THR A 60 33.76 -58.21 -26.20
N ARG A 61 34.88 -57.64 -26.65
CA ARG A 61 35.28 -57.14 -27.99
C ARG A 61 34.43 -57.45 -29.24
N ALA A 62 34.30 -56.41 -30.07
CA ALA A 62 34.94 -56.21 -31.39
C ALA A 62 34.09 -56.18 -32.69
N HIS A 63 34.51 -55.24 -33.56
CA HIS A 63 34.53 -55.28 -35.04
C HIS A 63 33.17 -55.14 -35.78
N ARG A 64 33.03 -54.53 -36.97
CA ARG A 64 33.84 -53.68 -37.87
C ARG A 64 32.93 -53.32 -39.08
N ARG A 65 33.22 -52.20 -39.76
CA ARG A 65 33.18 -51.98 -41.25
C ARG A 65 31.88 -51.54 -41.98
N ARG A 66 32.11 -50.46 -42.75
CA ARG A 66 31.74 -50.15 -44.17
C ARG A 66 30.24 -50.09 -44.47
N GLY A 67 29.69 -49.08 -45.16
CA GLY A 67 30.19 -48.10 -46.13
C GLY A 67 29.01 -47.76 -47.08
N PRO A 68 29.05 -46.67 -47.85
CA PRO A 68 27.87 -46.02 -48.43
C PRO A 68 27.63 -46.37 -49.92
N ARG A 69 26.41 -46.14 -50.42
CA ARG A 69 25.96 -46.02 -51.84
C ARG A 69 24.44 -45.73 -51.78
N GLY A 70 23.78 -44.91 -52.59
CA GLY A 70 24.11 -44.25 -53.86
C GLY A 70 22.81 -44.18 -54.70
N GLY A 71 22.66 -43.15 -55.55
CA GLY A 71 21.60 -43.00 -56.57
C GLY A 71 20.47 -42.03 -56.16
N ARG A 72 20.31 -40.78 -56.65
CA ARG A 72 20.43 -40.12 -57.97
C ARG A 72 19.47 -40.66 -59.05
N ARG A 73 18.66 -39.72 -59.61
CA ARG A 73 18.00 -39.60 -60.95
C ARG A 73 16.48 -39.34 -60.81
N LEU A 74 15.78 -38.48 -61.57
CA LEU A 74 15.95 -37.73 -62.84
C LEU A 74 14.93 -36.52 -62.84
N VAL A 75 15.31 -35.33 -63.37
CA VAL A 75 14.85 -34.66 -64.65
C VAL A 75 13.41 -34.09 -64.59
N ALA A 76 13.20 -32.77 -64.52
CA ALA A 76 13.18 -31.72 -65.58
C ALA A 76 11.96 -31.75 -66.52
N GLY A 77 11.30 -30.59 -66.68
CA GLY A 77 10.23 -30.36 -67.66
C GLY A 77 9.52 -29.03 -67.44
N ALA A 78 9.48 -28.21 -68.48
CA ALA A 78 9.17 -26.77 -68.51
C ALA A 78 7.71 -26.44 -68.91
N ALA A 79 7.49 -25.12 -69.11
CA ALA A 79 6.38 -24.41 -69.81
C ALA A 79 5.25 -23.86 -68.92
N ALA A 80 4.54 -22.75 -69.22
CA ALA A 80 4.70 -21.52 -70.02
C ALA A 80 3.33 -20.81 -69.98
N GLY A 81 3.30 -19.47 -70.08
CA GLY A 81 2.14 -18.65 -70.49
C GLY A 81 1.11 -18.31 -69.40
N LEU A 82 0.44 -17.15 -69.35
CA LEU A 82 0.11 -16.14 -70.36
C LEU A 82 -0.27 -14.80 -69.66
N PHE A 83 0.03 -13.66 -70.34
CA PHE A 83 -0.70 -12.38 -70.51
C PHE A 83 -1.56 -11.81 -69.37
N GLY A 84 -1.65 -10.50 -69.10
CA GLY A 84 -1.28 -9.22 -69.73
C GLY A 84 -1.80 -8.14 -68.76
N GLY A 85 -1.51 -6.85 -68.79
CA GLY A 85 -1.04 -5.93 -69.81
C GLY A 85 -1.74 -4.59 -69.53
N PHE A 86 -0.96 -3.50 -69.45
CA PHE A 86 -1.36 -2.08 -69.62
C PHE A 86 -2.33 -1.46 -68.59
N GLY A 87 -2.20 -0.19 -68.18
CA GLY A 87 -1.37 0.89 -68.70
C GLY A 87 -1.40 2.13 -67.80
N ARG A 88 -0.44 3.01 -68.10
CA ARG A 88 -0.03 4.26 -67.45
C ARG A 88 -1.05 5.40 -67.55
N GLY A 89 -0.84 6.42 -66.70
CA GLY A 89 -1.09 7.84 -67.02
C GLY A 89 -1.44 8.66 -65.77
N LEU A 90 -0.49 9.33 -65.10
CA LEU A 90 0.01 10.70 -65.32
C LEU A 90 -0.99 11.84 -65.00
N GLY A 91 -0.53 12.81 -64.18
CA GLY A 91 -1.07 14.17 -64.06
C GLY A 91 -1.59 14.51 -62.65
N ALA A 92 -0.81 15.06 -61.72
CA ALA A 92 -0.35 16.46 -61.59
C ALA A 92 -1.29 17.38 -60.77
N ARG A 93 -0.77 17.79 -59.60
CA ARG A 93 -0.85 19.10 -58.88
C ARG A 93 -2.19 19.87 -58.79
N THR A 94 -2.56 20.27 -57.56
CA THR A 94 -2.75 21.65 -57.02
C THR A 94 -3.26 21.55 -55.56
N ARG A 95 -2.54 22.04 -54.53
CA ARG A 95 -2.57 23.39 -53.88
C ARG A 95 -3.93 23.89 -53.35
N GLY A 96 -3.93 24.28 -52.07
CA GLY A 96 -4.90 25.15 -51.38
C GLY A 96 -5.99 24.37 -50.63
N GLY A 97 -6.28 24.56 -49.34
CA GLY A 97 -6.03 25.70 -48.47
C GLY A 97 -7.36 26.18 -47.89
N VAL A 98 -7.56 25.92 -46.59
CA VAL A 98 -8.42 26.65 -45.63
C VAL A 98 -9.94 26.53 -45.78
N GLY A 99 -10.58 26.10 -44.68
CA GLY A 99 -12.02 26.23 -44.46
C GLY A 99 -12.44 25.74 -43.07
N ARG A 100 -12.21 26.56 -42.04
CA ARG A 100 -12.88 26.42 -40.73
C ARG A 100 -14.34 26.83 -40.90
N HIS A 101 -15.29 26.02 -40.44
CA HIS A 101 -16.59 26.50 -39.97
C HIS A 101 -17.12 25.63 -38.82
N ARG A 102 -17.49 26.33 -37.73
CA ARG A 102 -18.35 25.86 -36.64
C ARG A 102 -19.79 25.72 -37.13
N PHE A 103 -20.49 24.69 -36.66
CA PHE A 103 -21.96 24.60 -36.45
C PHE A 103 -22.12 23.60 -35.27
N THR A 104 -22.60 23.99 -34.08
CA THR A 104 -24.00 24.12 -33.60
C THR A 104 -24.91 22.92 -33.90
N GLY A 105 -25.55 22.41 -32.84
CA GLY A 105 -26.95 21.98 -32.87
C GLY A 105 -27.21 20.47 -32.82
N ASP A 106 -27.75 20.04 -31.67
CA ASP A 106 -28.90 19.15 -31.46
C ASP A 106 -29.08 17.85 -32.27
N GLY A 107 -29.45 16.79 -31.55
CA GLY A 107 -30.18 15.66 -32.14
C GLY A 107 -30.14 14.38 -31.33
N ALA A 108 -31.17 14.17 -30.50
CA ALA A 108 -31.48 12.91 -29.83
C ALA A 108 -32.20 11.92 -30.77
N ALA A 109 -31.94 10.62 -30.61
CA ALA A 109 -32.76 9.43 -30.88
C ALA A 109 -31.83 8.27 -31.28
N GLY A 110 -31.97 7.01 -30.88
CA GLY A 110 -32.95 6.29 -30.08
C GLY A 110 -32.46 4.84 -30.06
N GLN A 111 -32.51 4.16 -28.90
CA GLN A 111 -32.17 2.74 -28.81
C GLN A 111 -33.45 1.92 -28.65
N GLN A 112 -33.72 1.11 -29.66
CA GLN A 112 -34.65 -0.02 -29.62
C GLN A 112 -33.97 -1.18 -28.86
N GLY A 113 -34.73 -1.80 -27.97
CA GLY A 113 -34.34 -3.03 -27.30
C GLY A 113 -34.63 -4.27 -28.12
N GLN A 114 -34.00 -5.38 -27.72
CA GLN A 114 -34.54 -6.73 -27.85
C GLN A 114 -33.84 -7.64 -26.83
N ALA A 115 -34.65 -8.25 -25.96
CA ALA A 115 -34.27 -9.32 -25.05
C ALA A 115 -35.33 -10.42 -25.16
N GLY A 116 -34.89 -11.67 -25.37
CA GLY A 116 -35.60 -12.92 -25.09
C GLY A 116 -34.64 -13.79 -24.25
N SER A 117 -35.04 -14.22 -23.04
CA SER A 117 -35.62 -15.54 -22.68
C SER A 117 -34.68 -16.70 -23.04
N GLU A 118 -34.26 -17.61 -22.14
CA GLU A 118 -34.98 -18.52 -21.21
C GLU A 118 -34.05 -18.86 -20.01
N GLN A 119 -34.46 -18.92 -18.73
CA GLN A 119 -35.28 -19.89 -17.95
C GLN A 119 -34.68 -21.29 -17.68
N GLU A 120 -34.31 -21.55 -16.41
CA GLU A 120 -34.54 -22.78 -15.57
C GLU A 120 -33.75 -22.62 -14.23
N SER A 121 -34.37 -22.28 -13.08
CA SER A 121 -34.95 -23.11 -11.98
C SER A 121 -33.97 -24.12 -11.33
N MET A 122 -33.67 -24.10 -10.01
CA MET A 122 -34.51 -24.53 -8.88
C MET A 122 -33.98 -24.09 -7.48
N HIS A 123 -34.93 -23.70 -6.60
CA HIS A 123 -35.08 -23.99 -5.13
C HIS A 123 -34.09 -23.35 -4.12
N GLY A 124 -34.50 -22.76 -2.98
CA GLY A 124 -35.79 -22.76 -2.28
C GLY A 124 -35.91 -21.59 -1.28
N ALA A 125 -37.15 -21.30 -0.91
CA ALA A 125 -37.63 -20.08 -0.27
C ALA A 125 -37.77 -20.16 1.26
N THR A 126 -37.94 -18.99 1.90
CA THR A 126 -38.96 -18.68 2.93
C THR A 126 -38.98 -17.15 3.09
N SER A 127 -39.93 -16.43 2.45
CA SER A 127 -41.19 -15.85 3.00
C SER A 127 -40.96 -14.98 4.26
N TRP A 128 -41.45 -13.74 4.39
CA TRP A 128 -42.82 -13.20 4.30
C TRP A 128 -42.75 -11.72 3.83
N GLY A 129 -43.49 -11.20 2.84
CA GLY A 129 -44.96 -10.98 2.75
C GLY A 129 -45.33 -9.60 3.32
N ARG A 130 -46.07 -8.65 2.70
CA ARG A 130 -46.80 -8.53 1.42
C ARG A 130 -47.14 -7.02 1.20
N PHE A 131 -47.07 -6.61 -0.06
CA PHE A 131 -47.71 -5.51 -0.86
C PHE A 131 -49.10 -4.95 -0.42
N PRO A 132 -49.73 -3.95 -1.13
CA PRO A 132 -49.28 -3.17 -2.31
C PRO A 132 -49.57 -1.64 -2.30
N LEU A 133 -48.94 -0.92 -3.23
CA LEU A 133 -49.40 0.36 -3.79
C LEU A 133 -50.02 0.10 -5.18
N GLY A 134 -51.19 0.69 -5.44
CA GLY A 134 -51.88 0.66 -6.73
C GLY A 134 -52.19 2.07 -7.25
N CYS A 135 -51.69 2.34 -8.46
CA CYS A 135 -52.20 3.19 -9.56
C CYS A 135 -53.21 4.33 -9.27
N ALA A 136 -52.96 5.53 -9.85
CA ALA A 136 -53.43 5.88 -11.21
C ALA A 136 -53.41 7.39 -11.50
N ALA A 137 -53.06 7.71 -12.76
CA ALA A 137 -53.61 8.76 -13.64
C ALA A 137 -53.39 10.27 -13.39
N ARG A 138 -52.69 10.87 -14.37
CA ARG A 138 -52.68 12.29 -14.81
C ARG A 138 -54.03 12.66 -15.50
N PRO A 139 -54.47 13.94 -15.66
CA PRO A 139 -53.83 14.91 -16.59
C PRO A 139 -54.01 16.45 -16.41
N LYS A 140 -53.11 17.19 -17.09
CA LYS A 140 -53.22 18.49 -17.81
C LYS A 140 -53.74 19.77 -17.11
N GLY A 141 -52.92 20.84 -17.17
CA GLY A 141 -53.36 22.16 -17.68
C GLY A 141 -53.11 23.43 -16.85
N CYS A 142 -52.23 24.30 -17.40
CA CYS A 142 -52.22 25.78 -17.35
C CYS A 142 -51.92 26.62 -16.08
N ARG A 143 -50.76 27.28 -16.15
CA ARG A 143 -50.39 28.69 -15.79
C ARG A 143 -51.26 29.49 -14.81
N ARG A 144 -50.67 29.95 -13.70
CA ARG A 144 -50.43 31.38 -13.36
C ARG A 144 -49.71 31.56 -12.00
N PHE A 145 -48.85 32.58 -11.95
CA PHE A 145 -48.25 33.18 -10.75
C PHE A 145 -49.29 33.54 -9.69
N TYR A 146 -48.97 33.43 -8.39
CA TYR A 146 -49.23 34.47 -7.37
C TYR A 146 -48.48 34.21 -6.05
N ALA A 147 -48.19 35.32 -5.37
CA ALA A 147 -47.36 35.48 -4.18
C ALA A 147 -47.98 34.91 -2.88
N ALA A 148 -47.10 34.69 -1.88
CA ALA A 148 -47.42 34.19 -0.55
C ALA A 148 -48.03 35.27 0.38
N PRO A 149 -48.96 34.91 1.30
CA PRO A 149 -49.49 35.83 2.32
C PRO A 149 -48.74 35.74 3.67
N ALA A 150 -48.74 36.88 4.37
CA ALA A 150 -48.09 37.18 5.64
C ALA A 150 -48.84 36.65 6.89
N PRO A 151 -48.19 36.55 8.07
CA PRO A 151 -48.80 36.09 9.33
C PRO A 151 -49.48 37.19 10.18
N PRO A 152 -50.40 36.83 11.11
CA PRO A 152 -51.23 37.77 11.88
C PRO A 152 -50.57 38.30 13.18
N PRO A 153 -51.15 39.34 13.83
CA PRO A 153 -50.45 40.23 14.77
C PRO A 153 -50.60 39.90 16.28
N VAL A 154 -49.70 40.49 17.05
CA VAL A 154 -49.49 40.40 18.51
C VAL A 154 -50.34 41.46 19.26
N PRO A 155 -50.89 41.18 20.47
CA PRO A 155 -51.60 42.19 21.25
C PRO A 155 -50.70 42.96 22.22
N VAL A 156 -51.02 44.25 22.34
CA VAL A 156 -50.38 45.30 23.15
C VAL A 156 -50.94 45.31 24.58
N LEU A 157 -50.09 45.42 25.61
CA LEU A 157 -50.50 45.66 27.00
C LEU A 157 -50.15 47.08 27.46
N ARG A 158 -51.18 47.74 28.00
CA ARG A 158 -51.20 49.11 28.53
C ARG A 158 -50.41 49.27 29.82
N ARG A 159 -49.79 50.45 29.97
CA ARG A 159 -49.28 50.99 31.24
C ARG A 159 -50.42 51.32 32.19
N CYS A 160 -50.28 50.97 33.46
CA CYS A 160 -51.03 51.56 34.57
C CYS A 160 -50.05 51.85 35.72
N SER A 161 -50.01 53.12 36.13
CA SER A 161 -49.25 53.66 37.26
C SER A 161 -50.11 53.65 38.51
N MET A 162 -49.63 53.12 39.65
CA MET A 162 -50.10 53.55 40.98
C MET A 162 -49.00 53.44 42.05
N ALA A 163 -48.78 54.62 42.64
CA ALA A 163 -48.36 55.02 43.98
C ALA A 163 -47.90 54.00 45.03
N PHE A 164 -46.84 54.44 45.73
CA PHE A 164 -46.31 53.99 47.01
C PHE A 164 -47.35 53.99 48.14
N ALA A 165 -47.35 52.92 48.94
CA ALA A 165 -47.75 52.95 50.35
C ALA A 165 -46.82 52.06 51.17
N ARG A 166 -46.15 52.66 52.16
CA ARG A 166 -45.32 51.99 53.16
C ARG A 166 -46.22 51.23 54.15
N ALA A 167 -46.01 49.93 54.30
CA ALA A 167 -46.47 49.17 55.45
C ALA A 167 -45.35 48.25 55.94
N SER A 168 -44.82 48.59 57.11
CA SER A 168 -43.81 47.85 57.84
C SER A 168 -44.37 46.52 58.34
N CYS A 169 -43.84 45.40 57.88
CA CYS A 169 -44.09 44.10 58.50
C CYS A 169 -42.75 43.39 58.75
N ARG A 170 -42.36 43.32 60.03
CA ARG A 170 -41.23 42.52 60.51
C ARG A 170 -41.62 41.04 60.39
N LEU A 171 -41.06 40.34 59.40
CA LEU A 171 -40.98 38.88 59.44
C LEU A 171 -39.51 38.47 59.39
N ARG A 172 -39.01 37.96 60.51
CA ARG A 172 -37.75 37.21 60.56
C ARG A 172 -37.93 35.99 59.65
N ARG A 173 -37.25 35.96 58.51
CA ARG A 173 -37.03 34.74 57.73
C ARG A 173 -35.56 34.36 57.84
N HIS A 174 -35.31 33.20 58.45
CA HIS A 174 -34.08 32.46 58.25
C HIS A 174 -33.93 32.17 56.75
N MET A 175 -33.15 32.99 56.04
CA MET A 175 -32.61 32.60 54.75
C MET A 175 -31.54 31.53 55.03
N LYS A 176 -31.93 30.25 54.90
CA LYS A 176 -30.96 29.24 54.50
C LYS A 176 -30.39 29.72 53.17
N ALA A 177 -29.09 30.00 53.13
CA ALA A 177 -28.38 30.24 51.89
C ALA A 177 -28.61 29.03 50.99
N VAL A 178 -29.50 29.17 50.01
CA VAL A 178 -29.54 28.26 48.88
C VAL A 178 -28.27 28.60 48.12
N THR A 179 -27.23 27.80 48.33
CA THR A 179 -26.06 27.80 47.48
C THR A 179 -26.57 27.49 46.08
N LEU A 180 -26.73 28.53 45.25
CA LEU A 180 -27.01 28.38 43.83
C LEU A 180 -25.79 27.66 43.24
N SER A 181 -25.87 26.34 43.18
CA SER A 181 -24.89 25.52 42.47
C SER A 181 -25.00 25.91 41.01
N PHE A 182 -24.05 26.70 40.52
CA PHE A 182 -23.90 26.92 39.08
C PHE A 182 -23.86 25.55 38.39
N PRO A 183 -24.53 25.39 37.23
CA PRO A 183 -24.50 24.13 36.52
C PRO A 183 -23.04 23.79 36.22
N ARG A 184 -22.61 22.61 36.68
CA ARG A 184 -21.26 22.10 36.39
C ARG A 184 -21.07 22.13 34.87
N PRO A 185 -19.93 22.60 34.35
CA PRO A 185 -19.68 22.61 32.92
C PRO A 185 -19.75 21.17 32.39
N LEU A 186 -20.67 20.91 31.45
CA LEU A 186 -20.86 19.60 30.85
C LEU A 186 -20.40 19.62 29.39
N ILE A 187 -19.44 18.75 29.07
CA ILE A 187 -18.91 18.56 27.73
C ILE A 187 -19.85 17.58 27.00
N ARG A 188 -20.68 18.11 26.11
CA ARG A 188 -21.68 17.33 25.35
C ARG A 188 -21.13 16.86 24.01
N GLY A 189 -21.71 15.79 23.47
CA GLY A 189 -21.34 15.21 22.17
C GLY A 189 -21.17 16.24 21.03
N PRO A 190 -22.10 17.20 20.82
CA PRO A 190 -21.96 18.18 19.73
C PRO A 190 -20.75 19.11 19.87
N ALA A 191 -20.42 19.53 21.08
CA ALA A 191 -19.26 20.40 21.34
C ALA A 191 -17.96 19.61 21.19
N LEU A 192 -17.90 18.41 21.78
CA LEU A 192 -16.77 17.49 21.66
C LEU A 192 -16.48 17.12 20.20
N ARG A 193 -17.53 16.84 19.41
CA ARG A 193 -17.42 16.56 17.98
C ARG A 193 -16.76 17.71 17.22
N ARG A 194 -17.19 18.96 17.45
CA ARG A 194 -16.63 20.13 16.75
C ARG A 194 -15.18 20.39 17.16
N ALA A 195 -14.86 20.21 18.44
CA ALA A 195 -13.49 20.28 18.93
C ALA A 195 -12.59 19.26 18.23
N LEU A 196 -13.02 17.99 18.17
CA LEU A 196 -12.27 16.93 17.49
C LEU A 196 -12.14 17.17 15.98
N ILE A 197 -13.16 17.73 15.32
CA ILE A 197 -13.07 18.13 13.90
C ILE A 197 -11.99 19.20 13.70
N ALA A 198 -11.97 20.23 14.56
CA ALA A 198 -11.00 21.31 14.46
C ALA A 198 -9.56 20.80 14.66
N GLY A 199 -9.34 19.98 15.70
CA GLY A 199 -8.07 19.31 15.93
C GLY A 199 -7.65 18.42 14.75
N ALA A 200 -8.53 17.53 14.28
CA ALA A 200 -8.21 16.62 13.18
C ALA A 200 -7.84 17.35 11.89
N ARG A 201 -8.54 18.44 11.57
CA ARG A 201 -8.22 19.29 10.41
C ARG A 201 -6.86 19.97 10.54
N ARG A 202 -6.50 20.43 11.73
CA ARG A 202 -5.19 21.06 11.97
C ARG A 202 -4.05 20.08 11.71
N VAL A 203 -4.14 18.85 12.22
CA VAL A 203 -3.12 17.82 11.95
C VAL A 203 -3.01 17.51 10.45
N ILE A 204 -4.14 17.37 9.77
CA ILE A 204 -4.16 17.11 8.31
C ILE A 204 -3.52 18.28 7.54
N ALA A 205 -3.76 19.52 7.96
CA ALA A 205 -3.13 20.70 7.35
C ALA A 205 -1.61 20.74 7.60
N GLN A 206 -1.13 20.22 8.73
CA GLN A 206 0.30 20.15 9.08
C GLN A 206 1.01 18.90 8.52
N ARG A 207 0.34 18.07 7.71
CA ARG A 207 0.87 16.79 7.20
C ARG A 207 2.30 16.89 6.67
N GLU A 208 2.57 17.83 5.78
CA GLU A 208 3.90 17.96 5.16
C GLU A 208 4.96 18.43 6.16
N SER A 209 4.60 19.33 7.08
CA SER A 209 5.51 19.77 8.14
C SER A 209 5.89 18.61 9.07
N LEU A 210 4.91 17.77 9.42
CA LEU A 210 5.13 16.58 10.24
C LEU A 210 5.99 15.53 9.51
N ASN A 211 5.76 15.33 8.22
CA ASN A 211 6.57 14.43 7.39
C ASN A 211 8.04 14.88 7.37
N LYS A 212 8.32 16.18 7.25
CA LYS A 212 9.69 16.72 7.20
C LYS A 212 10.52 16.48 8.46
N ILE A 213 9.89 16.42 9.64
CA ILE A 213 10.58 16.21 10.91
C ILE A 213 10.59 14.74 11.38
N ASN A 214 10.10 13.82 10.54
CA ASN A 214 10.02 12.40 10.88
C ASN A 214 11.40 11.73 10.78
N VAL A 215 12.05 11.51 11.92
CA VAL A 215 13.38 10.89 12.02
C VAL A 215 13.44 9.67 12.95
N PHE A 216 12.32 9.31 13.60
CA PHE A 216 12.25 8.20 14.55
C PHE A 216 10.88 7.49 14.48
N PRO A 217 10.82 6.15 14.59
CA PRO A 217 11.96 5.22 14.64
C PRO A 217 12.70 5.11 13.30
N VAL A 218 12.03 5.45 12.20
CA VAL A 218 12.55 5.36 10.84
C VAL A 218 12.38 6.72 10.16
N PRO A 219 13.43 7.26 9.51
CA PRO A 219 13.37 8.53 8.80
C PRO A 219 12.75 8.35 7.40
N ASP A 220 11.50 7.90 7.35
CA ASP A 220 10.77 7.63 6.10
C ASP A 220 9.76 8.72 5.74
N GLY A 221 9.74 9.84 6.46
CA GLY A 221 8.92 11.00 6.08
C GLY A 221 7.42 10.73 5.99
N ASP A 222 6.88 9.73 6.71
CA ASP A 222 5.48 9.31 6.59
C ASP A 222 4.58 9.63 7.81
N THR A 223 5.14 10.09 8.93
CA THR A 223 4.39 10.26 10.20
C THR A 223 3.17 11.18 10.05
N GLY A 224 3.33 12.31 9.35
CA GLY A 224 2.21 13.22 9.05
C GLY A 224 1.14 12.55 8.20
N SER A 225 1.54 11.82 7.15
CA SER A 225 0.62 11.07 6.29
C SER A 225 -0.13 10.00 7.07
N ASN A 226 0.55 9.26 7.95
CA ASN A 226 -0.02 8.24 8.83
C ASN A 226 -1.08 8.82 9.79
N LEU A 227 -0.78 9.96 10.43
CA LEU A 227 -1.73 10.67 11.28
C LEU A 227 -2.90 11.24 10.49
N ALA A 228 -2.64 11.81 9.30
CA ALA A 228 -3.68 12.35 8.42
C ALA A 228 -4.64 11.28 7.91
N PHE A 229 -4.15 10.09 7.56
CA PHE A 229 -5.01 8.96 7.18
C PHE A 229 -5.87 8.49 8.36
N THR A 230 -5.26 8.35 9.54
CA THR A 230 -5.96 7.92 10.77
C THR A 230 -7.09 8.89 11.10
N LEU A 231 -6.79 10.19 11.18
CA LEU A 231 -7.76 11.24 11.50
C LEU A 231 -8.75 11.50 10.36
N GLY A 232 -8.35 11.28 9.10
CA GLY A 232 -9.24 11.32 7.95
C GLY A 232 -10.33 10.25 8.02
N GLY A 233 -10.01 9.04 8.47
CA GLY A 233 -10.99 7.99 8.74
C GLY A 233 -12.01 8.40 9.81
N VAL A 234 -11.53 8.96 10.91
CA VAL A 234 -12.36 9.50 12.01
C VAL A 234 -13.27 10.65 11.52
N LEU A 235 -12.75 11.54 10.67
CA LEU A 235 -13.51 12.63 10.06
C LEU A 235 -14.63 12.14 9.15
N ALA A 236 -14.34 11.16 8.30
CA ALA A 236 -15.31 10.56 7.38
C ALA A 236 -16.36 9.70 8.11
N GLY A 237 -16.00 9.08 9.23
CA GLY A 237 -16.87 8.18 10.01
C GLY A 237 -17.63 8.86 11.15
N ALA A 238 -17.04 8.88 12.35
CA ALA A 238 -17.70 9.25 13.61
C ALA A 238 -18.03 10.73 13.61
N LEU A 239 -17.12 11.55 13.10
CA LEU A 239 -17.26 13.00 13.11
C LEU A 239 -18.11 13.52 11.94
N SER A 240 -18.37 12.75 10.88
CA SER A 240 -19.32 13.16 9.84
C SER A 240 -20.76 13.12 10.35
N ARG A 241 -21.05 12.22 11.30
CA ARG A 241 -22.37 12.02 11.91
C ARG A 241 -22.57 12.93 13.13
N ARG A 242 -23.80 13.38 13.36
CA ARG A 242 -24.15 14.11 14.59
C ARG A 242 -24.34 13.08 15.72
N SER A 243 -23.86 13.40 16.91
CA SER A 243 -24.06 12.60 18.11
C SER A 243 -24.39 13.50 19.30
N GLN A 244 -25.38 13.09 20.09
CA GLN A 244 -25.77 13.80 21.32
C GLN A 244 -24.95 13.32 22.52
N ASP A 245 -24.60 12.04 22.54
CA ASP A 245 -23.94 11.37 23.66
C ASP A 245 -22.41 11.37 23.49
N ALA A 246 -21.70 11.92 24.47
CA ALA A 246 -20.24 12.03 24.43
C ALA A 246 -19.53 10.66 24.40
N GLY A 247 -19.99 9.71 25.21
CA GLY A 247 -19.43 8.36 25.28
C GLY A 247 -19.59 7.58 23.96
N ASP A 248 -20.79 7.62 23.36
CA ASP A 248 -21.06 6.95 22.08
C ASP A 248 -20.30 7.62 20.91
N LEU A 249 -20.09 8.94 20.96
CA LEU A 249 -19.17 9.62 20.03
C LEU A 249 -17.74 9.11 20.19
N LEU A 250 -17.20 9.09 21.42
CA LEU A 250 -15.83 8.65 21.69
C LEU A 250 -15.60 7.19 21.31
N ARG A 251 -16.58 6.30 21.59
CA ARG A 251 -16.54 4.90 21.15
C ARG A 251 -16.40 4.77 19.64
N ARG A 252 -17.23 5.48 18.87
CA ARG A 252 -17.11 5.48 17.39
C ARG A 252 -15.80 6.11 16.92
N VAL A 253 -15.30 7.16 17.59
CA VAL A 253 -13.99 7.77 17.28
C VAL A 253 -12.87 6.75 17.48
N GLY A 254 -12.88 5.99 18.58
CA GLY A 254 -11.92 4.92 18.82
C GLY A 254 -11.97 3.82 17.75
N GLU A 255 -13.17 3.33 17.42
CA GLU A 255 -13.37 2.33 16.36
C GLU A 255 -12.85 2.82 15.00
N ASP A 256 -13.28 4.00 14.56
CA ASP A 256 -12.86 4.56 13.27
C ASP A 256 -11.36 4.91 13.25
N ALA A 257 -10.77 5.26 14.40
CA ALA A 257 -9.34 5.48 14.51
C ALA A 257 -8.55 4.17 14.36
N VAL A 258 -9.02 3.05 14.93
CA VAL A 258 -8.39 1.73 14.78
C VAL A 258 -8.51 1.23 13.34
N ASP A 259 -9.68 1.40 12.73
CA ASP A 259 -9.94 1.02 11.33
C ASP A 259 -9.12 1.89 10.35
N GLY A 260 -8.91 3.16 10.68
CA GLY A 260 -8.12 4.10 9.90
C GLY A 260 -6.62 4.14 10.24
N ALA A 261 -6.20 3.52 11.34
CA ALA A 261 -4.84 3.62 11.86
C ALA A 261 -3.79 3.16 10.85
N ARG A 262 -2.76 3.99 10.68
CA ARG A 262 -1.58 3.73 9.82
C ARG A 262 -0.32 4.06 10.58
N GLY A 263 0.72 3.25 10.37
CA GLY A 263 2.01 3.40 11.03
C GLY A 263 1.95 3.32 12.55
N ASN A 264 3.10 3.54 13.17
CA ASN A 264 3.24 3.56 14.63
C ASN A 264 2.43 4.72 15.25
N SER A 265 2.64 5.95 14.77
CA SER A 265 1.97 7.16 15.29
C SER A 265 0.45 7.10 15.21
N GLY A 266 -0.11 6.59 14.10
CA GLY A 266 -1.55 6.41 13.94
C GLY A 266 -2.11 5.33 14.86
N ALA A 267 -1.40 4.20 15.04
CA ALA A 267 -1.81 3.15 15.96
C ALA A 267 -1.77 3.60 17.43
N ILE A 268 -0.75 4.36 17.85
CA ILE A 268 -0.67 4.96 19.20
C ILE A 268 -1.86 5.90 19.42
N LEU A 269 -2.15 6.78 18.47
CA LEU A 269 -3.26 7.72 18.57
C LEU A 269 -4.62 7.01 18.61
N ALA A 270 -4.79 5.95 17.81
CA ALA A 270 -5.98 5.11 17.85
C ALA A 270 -6.15 4.41 19.20
N GLN A 271 -5.06 3.92 19.79
CA GLN A 271 -5.10 3.35 21.13
C GLN A 271 -5.46 4.38 22.20
N PHE A 272 -4.91 5.59 22.09
CA PHE A 272 -5.28 6.69 22.98
C PHE A 272 -6.79 6.93 22.95
N PHE A 273 -7.39 7.09 21.76
CA PHE A 273 -8.83 7.27 21.63
C PHE A 273 -9.64 6.07 22.14
N THR A 274 -9.15 4.85 21.94
CA THR A 274 -9.78 3.63 22.46
C THR A 274 -9.82 3.65 23.99
N GLY A 275 -8.70 3.95 24.66
CA GLY A 275 -8.66 4.04 26.12
C GLY A 275 -9.52 5.18 26.69
N VAL A 276 -9.57 6.33 26.00
CA VAL A 276 -10.50 7.42 26.35
C VAL A 276 -11.96 6.96 26.25
N ALA A 277 -12.31 6.25 25.18
CA ALA A 277 -13.66 5.77 24.94
C ALA A 277 -14.12 4.73 25.97
N GLU A 278 -13.25 3.76 26.30
CA GLU A 278 -13.52 2.74 27.30
C GLU A 278 -13.79 3.35 28.68
N ALA A 279 -12.97 4.32 29.09
CA ALA A 279 -13.16 5.02 30.37
C ALA A 279 -14.37 5.98 30.38
N ALA A 280 -14.70 6.60 29.25
CA ALA A 280 -15.89 7.45 29.13
C ALA A 280 -17.21 6.66 29.17
N GLY A 281 -17.19 5.38 28.78
CA GLY A 281 -18.34 4.49 28.80
C GLY A 281 -19.53 5.05 27.99
N SER A 282 -20.74 4.90 28.53
CA SER A 282 -22.00 5.36 27.89
C SER A 282 -22.44 6.77 28.34
N ALA A 283 -21.51 7.60 28.82
CA ALA A 283 -21.84 8.92 29.36
C ALA A 283 -22.47 9.85 28.31
N ARG A 284 -23.65 10.43 28.61
CA ARG A 284 -24.29 11.42 27.73
C ARG A 284 -23.47 12.71 27.59
N ALA A 285 -22.85 13.14 28.68
CA ALA A 285 -21.96 14.28 28.74
C ALA A 285 -20.87 14.02 29.79
N LEU A 286 -19.71 14.66 29.63
CA LEU A 286 -18.57 14.50 30.53
C LEU A 286 -18.37 15.76 31.38
N GLU A 287 -18.20 15.58 32.68
CA GLU A 287 -17.62 16.62 33.55
C GLU A 287 -16.10 16.73 33.28
N PRO A 288 -15.45 17.88 33.50
CA PRO A 288 -14.00 18.05 33.31
C PRO A 288 -13.16 16.97 34.02
N ARG A 289 -13.56 16.59 35.24
CA ARG A 289 -12.91 15.51 35.99
C ARG A 289 -13.04 14.16 35.28
N ALA A 290 -14.23 13.81 34.79
CA ALA A 290 -14.44 12.57 34.05
C ALA A 290 -13.65 12.56 32.74
N LEU A 291 -13.53 13.71 32.06
CA LEU A 291 -12.66 13.84 30.89
C LEU A 291 -11.18 13.65 31.25
N ALA A 292 -10.70 14.24 32.35
CA ALA A 292 -9.33 14.05 32.82
C ALA A 292 -9.03 12.57 33.13
N GLU A 293 -9.94 11.90 33.83
CA GLU A 293 -9.85 10.46 34.13
C GLU A 293 -9.82 9.62 32.84
N ALA A 294 -10.66 9.95 31.86
CA ALA A 294 -10.68 9.29 30.56
C ALA A 294 -9.40 9.53 29.74
N VAL A 295 -8.89 10.77 29.71
CA VAL A 295 -7.61 11.09 29.03
C VAL A 295 -6.44 10.37 29.68
N ARG A 296 -6.41 10.26 31.01
CA ARG A 296 -5.40 9.46 31.72
C ARG A 296 -5.49 7.98 31.37
N ALA A 297 -6.69 7.43 31.30
CA ALA A 297 -6.89 6.06 30.84
C ALA A 297 -6.39 5.88 29.39
N GLY A 298 -6.69 6.84 28.50
CA GLY A 298 -6.14 6.90 27.15
C GLY A 298 -4.62 6.92 27.10
N ALA A 299 -3.97 7.74 27.93
CA ALA A 299 -2.51 7.83 28.03
C ALA A 299 -1.87 6.49 28.46
N ASN A 300 -2.44 5.86 29.49
CA ASN A 300 -2.00 4.55 29.95
C ASN A 300 -2.20 3.48 28.87
N SER A 301 -3.34 3.51 28.19
CA SER A 301 -3.69 2.58 27.13
C SER A 301 -2.73 2.69 25.95
N ALA A 302 -2.45 3.92 25.49
CA ALA A 302 -1.48 4.20 24.42
C ALA A 302 -0.10 3.64 24.76
N ARG A 303 0.39 3.87 25.97
CA ARG A 303 1.68 3.35 26.45
C ARG A 303 1.71 1.81 26.48
N GLN A 304 0.61 1.15 26.87
CA GLN A 304 0.51 -0.32 26.93
C GLN A 304 0.35 -1.00 25.56
N ALA A 305 0.03 -0.26 24.50
CA ALA A 305 -0.03 -0.83 23.14
C ALA A 305 1.35 -1.12 22.56
N LEU A 306 2.40 -0.41 22.99
CA LEU A 306 3.77 -0.66 22.54
C LEU A 306 4.43 -1.78 23.34
N SER A 307 5.20 -2.61 22.65
CA SER A 307 6.09 -3.58 23.32
C SER A 307 7.29 -2.88 24.00
N GLU A 308 7.81 -1.82 23.38
CA GLU A 308 8.91 -1.01 23.92
C GLU A 308 8.58 0.49 23.92
N PRO A 309 7.90 1.00 24.95
CA PRO A 309 7.61 2.43 25.08
C PRO A 309 8.91 3.24 25.20
N ARG A 310 9.02 4.33 24.43
CA ARG A 310 10.17 5.25 24.46
C ARG A 310 9.72 6.64 24.91
N GLU A 311 10.34 7.16 25.95
CA GLU A 311 10.21 8.58 26.31
C GLU A 311 10.89 9.46 25.24
N GLY A 312 10.50 10.72 25.17
CA GLY A 312 10.88 11.64 24.10
C GLY A 312 10.06 11.47 22.83
N THR A 313 8.97 10.69 22.87
CA THR A 313 8.03 10.49 21.76
C THR A 313 6.66 11.10 22.07
N ILE A 314 5.69 10.90 21.19
CA ILE A 314 4.26 11.16 21.40
C ILE A 314 3.76 10.73 22.79
N LEU A 315 4.30 9.65 23.37
CA LEU A 315 3.92 9.16 24.70
C LEU A 315 4.19 10.17 25.81
N SER A 316 5.33 10.86 25.77
CA SER A 316 5.72 11.86 26.78
C SER A 316 4.76 13.05 26.76
N VAL A 317 4.33 13.47 25.56
CA VAL A 317 3.38 14.58 25.38
C VAL A 317 1.96 14.18 25.77
N ILE A 318 1.51 12.97 25.43
CA ILE A 318 0.21 12.43 25.88
C ILE A 318 0.17 12.34 27.41
N SER A 319 1.24 11.83 28.05
CA SER A 319 1.36 11.79 29.51
C SER A 319 1.31 13.19 30.13
N ALA A 320 2.10 14.13 29.60
CA ALA A 320 2.10 15.51 30.07
C ALA A 320 0.73 16.20 29.95
N PHE A 321 0.00 15.93 28.87
CA PHE A 321 -1.36 16.42 28.67
C PHE A 321 -2.32 15.85 29.73
N ALA A 322 -2.31 14.53 29.90
CA ALA A 322 -3.18 13.83 30.86
C ALA A 322 -2.98 14.36 32.28
N GLU A 323 -1.73 14.45 32.74
CA GLU A 323 -1.42 15.00 34.05
C GLU A 323 -1.74 16.51 34.14
N GLY A 324 -1.63 17.26 33.04
CA GLY A 324 -2.04 18.66 32.97
C GLY A 324 -3.54 18.86 33.26
N LEU A 325 -4.38 17.93 32.80
CA LEU A 325 -5.83 17.95 33.04
C LEU A 325 -6.25 17.53 34.46
N GLU A 326 -5.37 16.86 35.22
CA GLU A 326 -5.67 16.45 36.61
C GLU A 326 -5.76 17.65 37.57
N ARG A 327 -5.20 18.80 37.19
CA ARG A 327 -5.34 20.04 37.96
C ARG A 327 -6.82 20.39 38.11
N ARG A 328 -7.16 20.93 39.29
CA ARG A 328 -8.54 21.32 39.61
C ARG A 328 -9.07 22.32 38.57
N HIS A 329 -10.27 22.04 38.07
CA HIS A 329 -11.04 22.93 37.22
C HIS A 329 -11.82 23.94 38.08
N ASP A 330 -11.62 25.24 37.83
CA ASP A 330 -12.23 26.33 38.61
C ASP A 330 -13.42 27.01 37.90
N GLY A 331 -14.00 26.37 36.87
CA GLY A 331 -15.18 26.89 36.15
C GLY A 331 -14.89 27.28 34.69
N ASP A 332 -13.66 27.64 34.34
CA ASP A 332 -13.25 28.02 32.98
C ASP A 332 -12.60 26.83 32.24
N ILE A 333 -13.36 26.21 31.33
CA ILE A 333 -12.86 25.09 30.49
C ILE A 333 -11.72 25.54 29.58
N GLY A 334 -11.77 26.77 29.06
CA GLY A 334 -10.76 27.31 28.15
C GLY A 334 -9.43 27.50 28.85
N ALA A 335 -9.42 28.12 30.04
CA ALA A 335 -8.21 28.28 30.84
C ALA A 335 -7.63 26.93 31.31
N TRP A 336 -8.50 26.00 31.74
CA TRP A 336 -8.09 24.66 32.16
C TRP A 336 -7.42 23.87 31.02
N PHE A 337 -8.04 23.83 29.84
CA PHE A 337 -7.48 23.16 28.67
C PHE A 337 -6.18 23.82 28.21
N ARG A 338 -6.11 25.16 28.18
CA ARG A 338 -4.91 25.92 27.81
C ARG A 338 -3.73 25.59 28.72
N SER A 339 -3.96 25.45 30.03
CA SER A 339 -2.92 25.08 30.99
C SER A 339 -2.35 23.67 30.74
N ALA A 340 -3.20 22.72 30.33
CA ALA A 340 -2.77 21.38 29.94
C ALA A 340 -2.00 21.40 28.61
N LEU A 341 -2.47 22.16 27.61
CA LEU A 341 -1.80 22.36 26.32
C LEU A 341 -0.40 22.95 26.49
N GLU A 342 -0.24 23.97 27.35
CA GLU A 342 1.07 24.58 27.59
C GLU A 342 2.07 23.58 28.17
N ARG A 343 1.59 22.67 29.02
CA ARG A 343 2.41 21.56 29.53
C ARG A 343 2.79 20.57 28.43
N SER A 344 1.89 20.28 27.50
CA SER A 344 2.19 19.45 26.33
C SER A 344 3.25 20.09 25.43
N ARG A 345 3.20 21.41 25.22
CA ARG A 345 4.23 22.15 24.46
C ARG A 345 5.60 22.09 25.13
N GLN A 346 5.64 22.21 26.46
CA GLN A 346 6.89 22.05 27.22
C GLN A 346 7.46 20.63 27.09
N ALA A 347 6.60 19.61 27.17
CA ALA A 347 7.01 18.22 26.97
C ALA A 347 7.53 17.97 25.55
N LEU A 348 6.85 18.54 24.53
CA LEU A 348 7.27 18.48 23.14
C LEU A 348 8.66 19.11 22.95
N ALA A 349 8.88 20.33 23.48
CA ALA A 349 10.18 21.01 23.42
C ALA A 349 11.29 20.23 24.14
N ALA A 350 10.95 19.40 25.13
CA ALA A 350 11.89 18.53 25.83
C ALA A 350 12.20 17.22 25.09
N THR A 351 11.43 16.83 24.06
CA THR A 351 11.66 15.57 23.32
C THR A 351 13.10 15.39 22.81
N PRO A 352 13.80 16.41 22.27
CA PRO A 352 15.18 16.25 21.82
C PRO A 352 16.15 15.96 22.96
N THR A 353 15.85 16.40 24.19
CA THR A 353 16.68 16.10 25.36
C THR A 353 16.53 14.65 25.85
N GLN A 354 15.46 13.96 25.42
CA GLN A 354 15.11 12.62 25.87
C GLN A 354 15.52 11.54 24.84
N LEU A 355 15.62 11.90 23.55
CA LEU A 355 16.05 10.99 22.48
C LEU A 355 17.19 11.57 21.66
N ALA A 356 18.34 10.88 21.68
CA ALA A 356 19.55 11.33 21.00
C ALA A 356 19.40 11.45 19.48
N VAL A 357 18.52 10.68 18.84
CA VAL A 357 18.25 10.80 17.39
C VAL A 357 17.59 12.15 17.06
N LEU A 358 16.65 12.60 17.87
CA LEU A 358 15.98 13.90 17.74
C LEU A 358 16.96 15.04 17.99
N ALA A 359 17.81 14.92 19.03
CA ALA A 359 18.87 15.89 19.32
C ALA A 359 19.83 16.07 18.13
N ARG A 360 20.28 14.96 17.53
CA ARG A 360 21.20 14.97 16.38
C ARG A 360 20.57 15.59 15.14
N ALA A 361 19.29 15.31 14.90
CA ALA A 361 18.55 15.87 13.77
C ALA A 361 18.10 17.33 14.01
N GLY A 362 18.15 17.83 15.25
CA GLY A 362 17.73 19.19 15.60
C GLY A 362 16.21 19.40 15.52
N VAL A 363 15.42 18.32 15.58
CA VAL A 363 13.95 18.35 15.45
C VAL A 363 13.28 17.75 16.68
N VAL A 364 12.01 18.10 16.91
CA VAL A 364 11.14 17.43 17.90
C VAL A 364 10.54 16.15 17.32
N ASP A 365 9.96 15.30 18.16
CA ASP A 365 9.26 14.10 17.69
C ASP A 365 8.03 14.47 16.83
N ALA A 366 7.96 13.90 15.62
CA ALA A 366 6.89 14.18 14.66
C ALA A 366 5.51 13.75 15.18
N GLY A 367 5.42 12.58 15.83
CA GLY A 367 4.17 12.09 16.41
C GLY A 367 3.68 12.99 17.55
N ALA A 368 4.60 13.43 18.40
CA ALA A 368 4.36 14.36 19.49
C ALA A 368 3.87 15.72 18.99
N GLN A 369 4.53 16.28 17.97
CA GLN A 369 4.09 17.52 17.32
C GLN A 369 2.67 17.37 16.77
N GLY A 370 2.37 16.27 16.07
CA GLY A 370 1.03 16.01 15.55
C GLY A 370 -0.04 15.90 16.66
N PHE A 371 0.32 15.38 17.84
CA PHE A 371 -0.60 15.39 18.99
C PHE A 371 -0.78 16.80 19.56
N VAL A 372 0.27 17.63 19.63
CA VAL A 372 0.13 19.05 20.01
C VAL A 372 -0.75 19.79 19.00
N ASP A 373 -0.57 19.58 17.70
CA ASP A 373 -1.39 20.18 16.65
C ASP A 373 -2.88 19.79 16.82
N LEU A 374 -3.17 18.53 17.17
CA LEU A 374 -4.53 18.10 17.50
C LEU A 374 -5.11 18.91 18.67
N LEU A 375 -4.34 19.09 19.74
CA LEU A 375 -4.75 19.85 20.92
C LEU A 375 -4.91 21.35 20.64
N GLU A 376 -4.03 21.93 19.81
CA GLU A 376 -4.12 23.33 19.40
C GLU A 376 -5.40 23.59 18.61
N GLY A 377 -5.75 22.72 17.66
CA GLY A 377 -7.01 22.88 16.91
C GLY A 377 -8.24 22.73 17.81
N ILE A 378 -8.17 21.88 18.84
CA ILE A 378 -9.21 21.80 19.88
C ILE A 378 -9.27 23.11 20.68
N HIS A 379 -8.13 23.66 21.10
CA HIS A 379 -8.05 24.91 21.87
C HIS A 379 -8.57 26.10 21.07
N ASP A 380 -8.24 26.19 19.79
CA ASP A 380 -8.70 27.24 18.88
C ASP A 380 -10.23 27.23 18.79
N PHE A 381 -10.84 26.05 18.67
CA PHE A 381 -12.29 25.90 18.71
C PHE A 381 -12.89 26.27 20.08
N ILE A 382 -12.27 25.87 21.19
CA ILE A 382 -12.74 26.23 22.54
C ILE A 382 -12.74 27.75 22.73
N SER A 383 -11.72 28.43 22.21
CA SER A 383 -11.51 29.87 22.40
C SER A 383 -12.36 30.72 21.45
N SER A 384 -12.48 30.32 20.18
CA SER A 384 -13.14 31.12 19.13
C SER A 384 -14.58 30.67 18.84
N GLY A 385 -14.93 29.42 19.15
CA GLY A 385 -16.17 28.77 18.71
C GLY A 385 -16.24 28.48 17.20
N ALA A 386 -15.24 28.92 16.43
CA ALA A 386 -15.13 28.67 15.01
C ALA A 386 -14.48 27.31 14.77
N VAL A 387 -15.07 26.53 13.86
CA VAL A 387 -14.35 25.46 13.19
C VAL A 387 -13.95 26.06 11.87
N ASP A 388 -12.68 26.46 11.70
CA ASP A 388 -12.26 27.04 10.44
C ASP A 388 -12.63 26.09 9.29
N ALA A 389 -13.43 26.63 8.38
CA ALA A 389 -13.93 25.97 7.19
C ALA A 389 -13.05 26.29 5.97
N ALA A 390 -12.09 27.20 6.12
CA ALA A 390 -11.18 27.65 5.08
C ALA A 390 -9.75 27.28 5.47
N GLY A 391 -9.06 26.51 4.61
CA GLY A 391 -7.67 26.13 4.85
C GLY A 391 -7.27 24.72 4.37
N VAL A 392 -8.04 24.09 3.47
CA VAL A 392 -7.62 22.85 2.79
C VAL A 392 -7.18 23.13 1.35
N ALA A 393 -6.98 24.41 0.99
CA ALA A 393 -6.49 24.81 -0.31
C ALA A 393 -5.42 25.89 -0.13
N ASP A 394 -4.28 25.68 -0.80
CA ASP A 394 -3.07 26.50 -0.84
C ASP A 394 -2.28 26.65 0.46
N ASP A 395 -1.24 25.81 0.60
CA ASP A 395 0.14 26.32 0.63
C ASP A 395 1.13 25.16 0.45
N LEU A 396 1.44 24.88 -0.83
CA LEU A 396 2.58 24.08 -1.24
C LEU A 396 3.61 25.02 -1.85
N THR A 397 4.49 25.57 -1.03
CA THR A 397 5.84 26.01 -1.42
C THR A 397 6.60 26.39 -0.17
N GLY A 398 7.64 25.62 0.14
CA GLY A 398 8.49 25.86 1.30
C GLY A 398 9.62 24.85 1.32
N ASP A 399 10.62 25.17 0.50
CA ASP A 399 12.05 24.86 0.62
C ASP A 399 12.49 23.42 0.92
N LEU A 400 13.09 22.84 -0.11
CA LEU A 400 14.07 21.75 -0.06
C LEU A 400 15.33 22.27 0.62
N GLU A 401 15.36 22.29 1.95
CA GLU A 401 16.60 22.54 2.70
C GLU A 401 16.48 21.92 4.10
N ALA A 402 16.51 20.58 4.15
CA ALA A 402 16.85 19.79 5.34
C ALA A 402 17.09 18.32 4.95
N ALA A 403 18.09 18.04 4.11
CA ALA A 403 18.56 16.67 3.86
C ALA A 403 20.08 16.63 3.60
N GLU A 404 20.84 17.46 4.31
CA GLU A 404 22.30 17.34 4.39
C GLU A 404 22.72 17.12 5.84
N ALA A 405 22.36 15.96 6.39
CA ALA A 405 22.96 15.48 7.63
C ALA A 405 23.23 13.97 7.50
N HIS A 406 24.47 13.68 7.15
CA HIS A 406 25.16 12.38 7.27
C HIS A 406 24.59 11.21 6.46
N GLY A 407 25.14 11.06 5.26
CA GLY A 407 25.26 9.76 4.60
C GLY A 407 26.16 8.83 5.41
N GLU A 408 25.57 8.15 6.38
CA GLU A 408 25.81 6.73 6.53
C GLU A 408 24.55 6.07 5.96
N ILE A 409 24.71 5.31 4.87
CA ILE A 409 23.70 4.35 4.44
C ILE A 409 23.36 3.59 5.73
N ALA A 410 22.12 3.72 6.22
CA ALA A 410 21.66 2.92 7.34
C ALA A 410 21.95 1.48 6.96
N ASP A 411 23.00 0.93 7.54
CA ASP A 411 23.49 -0.39 7.22
C ASP A 411 22.29 -1.31 7.40
N ALA A 412 21.88 -1.90 6.29
CA ALA A 412 20.58 -2.48 6.08
C ALA A 412 20.30 -3.50 7.16
N ASP A 413 19.50 -3.14 8.17
CA ASP A 413 18.98 -4.11 9.15
C ASP A 413 18.09 -5.09 8.37
N PRO A 414 18.61 -6.29 8.03
CA PRO A 414 17.89 -7.23 7.19
C PRO A 414 16.76 -7.88 8.00
N GLU A 415 16.88 -7.88 9.33
CA GLU A 415 15.92 -8.47 10.26
C GLU A 415 14.64 -7.61 10.36
N HIS A 416 14.72 -6.35 9.92
CA HIS A 416 13.62 -5.38 9.99
C HIS A 416 13.48 -4.56 8.70
N ARG A 417 13.43 -5.21 7.54
CA ARG A 417 13.26 -4.53 6.24
C ARG A 417 11.86 -3.96 6.01
N TRP A 418 10.82 -4.66 6.49
CA TRP A 418 9.44 -4.35 6.13
C TRP A 418 8.63 -3.75 7.26
N CYS A 419 8.05 -2.58 7.01
CA CYS A 419 7.02 -1.98 7.86
C CYS A 419 5.68 -2.65 7.53
N SER A 420 5.23 -3.55 8.39
CA SER A 420 4.06 -4.41 8.15
C SER A 420 2.89 -4.06 9.07
N GLU A 421 1.68 -3.99 8.50
CA GLU A 421 0.45 -3.63 9.21
C GLU A 421 -0.72 -4.49 8.78
N CYS A 422 -1.66 -4.76 9.69
CA CYS A 422 -2.95 -5.34 9.36
C CYS A 422 -4.03 -5.01 10.40
N LEU A 423 -5.30 -5.13 10.00
CA LEU A 423 -6.44 -5.13 10.91
C LEU A 423 -6.81 -6.58 11.21
N LEU A 424 -7.00 -6.91 12.48
CA LEU A 424 -7.46 -8.21 12.93
C LEU A 424 -8.89 -8.08 13.45
N ILE A 425 -9.81 -8.88 12.93
CA ILE A 425 -11.21 -8.91 13.36
C ILE A 425 -11.54 -10.28 13.95
N GLY A 426 -12.17 -10.28 15.12
CA GLY A 426 -12.62 -11.50 15.78
C GLY A 426 -13.46 -11.22 17.02
N GLU A 427 -13.71 -12.23 17.83
CA GLU A 427 -14.36 -12.10 19.14
C GLU A 427 -13.37 -12.56 20.22
N GLY A 428 -13.20 -11.76 21.28
CA GLY A 428 -12.32 -12.10 22.39
C GLY A 428 -10.83 -12.18 22.02
N LEU A 429 -10.37 -11.31 21.12
CA LEU A 429 -8.98 -11.27 20.64
C LEU A 429 -7.98 -11.16 21.81
N ASP A 430 -7.09 -12.15 21.91
CA ASP A 430 -6.03 -12.19 22.92
C ASP A 430 -4.85 -11.30 22.52
N ARG A 431 -4.89 -10.06 23.00
CA ARG A 431 -3.84 -9.05 22.74
C ARG A 431 -2.48 -9.45 23.34
N ALA A 432 -2.48 -10.16 24.46
CA ALA A 432 -1.25 -10.55 25.16
C ALA A 432 -0.58 -11.73 24.43
N GLY A 433 -1.35 -12.76 24.08
CA GLY A 433 -0.88 -13.87 23.27
C GLY A 433 -0.40 -13.43 21.89
N LEU A 434 -1.13 -12.50 21.24
CA LEU A 434 -0.72 -11.93 19.96
C LEU A 434 0.63 -11.21 20.08
N ARG A 435 0.83 -10.41 21.14
CA ARG A 435 2.11 -9.73 21.38
C ARG A 435 3.25 -10.72 21.56
N ALA A 436 3.05 -11.79 22.33
CA ALA A 436 4.06 -12.82 22.53
C ALA A 436 4.43 -13.51 21.21
N ALA A 437 3.43 -13.93 20.43
CA ALA A 437 3.63 -14.61 19.15
C ALA A 437 4.33 -13.72 18.10
N VAL A 438 4.01 -12.42 18.06
CA VAL A 438 4.71 -11.47 17.18
C VAL A 438 6.14 -11.25 17.65
N GLY A 439 6.39 -11.16 18.96
CA GLY A 439 7.73 -11.02 19.53
C GLY A 439 8.68 -12.18 19.20
N GLU A 440 8.16 -13.41 19.08
CA GLU A 440 8.94 -14.59 18.69
C GLU A 440 9.47 -14.52 17.24
N LEU A 441 8.91 -13.64 16.40
CA LEU A 441 9.38 -13.42 15.02
C LEU A 441 10.63 -12.53 14.94
N GLY A 442 11.16 -12.08 16.08
CA GLY A 442 12.24 -11.10 16.12
C GLY A 442 11.80 -9.73 15.61
N SER A 443 10.51 -9.39 15.73
CA SER A 443 9.97 -8.12 15.25
C SER A 443 10.38 -6.93 16.13
N SER A 444 10.53 -5.75 15.55
CA SER A 444 10.73 -4.48 16.27
C SER A 444 9.57 -3.51 16.04
N CYS A 445 9.53 -2.43 16.84
CA CYS A 445 8.49 -1.38 16.77
C CYS A 445 7.04 -1.91 16.83
N VAL A 446 6.80 -2.99 17.58
CA VAL A 446 5.49 -3.63 17.65
C VAL A 446 4.48 -2.76 18.39
N VAL A 447 3.37 -2.45 17.72
CA VAL A 447 2.21 -1.77 18.29
C VAL A 447 0.96 -2.59 18.01
N ILE A 448 0.21 -2.88 19.08
CA ILE A 448 -1.08 -3.56 19.00
C ILE A 448 -2.13 -2.66 19.64
N ALA A 449 -2.91 -2.00 18.79
CA ALA A 449 -3.94 -1.05 19.18
C ALA A 449 -5.35 -1.61 18.92
N GLY A 450 -6.36 -1.17 19.66
CA GLY A 450 -7.76 -1.54 19.49
C GLY A 450 -8.38 -2.24 20.70
N SER A 451 -9.51 -2.90 20.45
CA SER A 451 -10.41 -3.50 21.44
C SER A 451 -10.33 -5.04 21.41
N HIS A 452 -11.20 -5.71 22.16
CA HIS A 452 -11.30 -7.18 22.18
C HIS A 452 -11.91 -7.79 20.92
N SER A 453 -12.43 -7.00 19.98
CA SER A 453 -12.99 -7.51 18.73
C SER A 453 -12.30 -6.99 17.47
N ARG A 454 -11.49 -5.94 17.61
CA ARG A 454 -10.74 -5.31 16.51
C ARG A 454 -9.39 -4.87 17.00
N LEU A 455 -8.32 -5.37 16.38
CA LEU A 455 -6.95 -4.97 16.69
C LEU A 455 -6.22 -4.50 15.43
N ARG A 456 -5.60 -3.33 15.48
CA ARG A 456 -4.58 -2.89 14.53
C ARG A 456 -3.22 -3.36 15.02
N LEU A 457 -2.53 -4.12 14.18
CA LEU A 457 -1.13 -4.48 14.37
C LEU A 457 -0.25 -3.63 13.45
N HIS A 458 0.86 -3.14 13.98
CA HIS A 458 1.99 -2.61 13.24
C HIS A 458 3.27 -3.24 13.80
N ALA A 459 4.16 -3.72 12.93
CA ALA A 459 5.44 -4.30 13.32
C ALA A 459 6.46 -4.17 12.19
N HIS A 460 7.72 -4.00 12.55
CA HIS A 460 8.83 -4.12 11.61
C HIS A 460 9.33 -5.56 11.63
N VAL A 461 9.42 -6.19 10.45
CA VAL A 461 9.75 -7.62 10.30
C VAL A 461 10.61 -7.88 9.07
N ALA A 462 11.33 -8.99 9.09
CA ALA A 462 12.05 -9.51 7.92
C ALA A 462 11.10 -10.11 6.87
N ASN A 463 10.04 -10.79 7.32
CA ASN A 463 9.09 -11.51 6.48
C ASN A 463 7.63 -11.15 6.82
N PRO A 464 6.98 -10.28 6.02
CA PRO A 464 5.58 -9.91 6.20
C PRO A 464 4.62 -11.09 6.09
N GLY A 465 4.89 -12.06 5.21
CA GLY A 465 4.07 -13.26 5.05
C GLY A 465 3.98 -14.06 6.34
N GLN A 466 5.14 -14.32 6.97
CA GLN A 466 5.19 -15.04 8.25
C GLN A 466 4.45 -14.29 9.36
N LEU A 467 4.55 -12.95 9.39
CA LEU A 467 3.78 -12.13 10.33
C LEU A 467 2.28 -12.34 10.12
N PHE A 468 1.78 -12.20 8.90
CA PHE A 468 0.36 -12.35 8.61
C PHE A 468 -0.15 -13.77 8.87
N GLU A 469 0.64 -14.81 8.62
CA GLU A 469 0.31 -16.19 8.95
C GLU A 469 0.19 -16.43 10.47
N VAL A 470 1.10 -15.86 11.27
CA VAL A 470 1.03 -15.96 12.73
C VAL A 470 -0.20 -15.23 13.26
N VAL A 471 -0.45 -14.02 12.75
CA VAL A 471 -1.55 -13.16 13.19
C VAL A 471 -2.91 -13.73 12.81
N ALA A 472 -3.02 -14.41 11.66
CA ALA A 472 -4.23 -15.10 11.21
C ALA A 472 -4.72 -16.21 12.17
N ARG A 473 -3.85 -16.71 13.07
CA ARG A 473 -4.24 -17.68 14.11
C ARG A 473 -5.11 -17.06 15.21
N PHE A 474 -5.08 -15.74 15.36
CA PHE A 474 -5.80 -15.02 16.40
C PHE A 474 -7.12 -14.42 15.92
N GLY A 475 -7.30 -14.23 14.60
CA GLY A 475 -8.51 -13.67 14.02
C GLY A 475 -8.41 -13.51 12.51
N ARG A 476 -9.44 -12.95 11.88
CA ARG A 476 -9.44 -12.67 10.44
C ARG A 476 -8.58 -11.45 10.13
N VAL A 477 -7.55 -11.63 9.30
CA VAL A 477 -6.67 -10.55 8.83
C VAL A 477 -7.35 -9.79 7.71
N GLU A 478 -7.40 -8.47 7.82
CA GLU A 478 -7.94 -7.55 6.83
C GLU A 478 -6.93 -6.43 6.54
N SER A 479 -6.95 -5.94 5.30
CA SER A 479 -6.10 -4.82 4.85
C SER A 479 -4.60 -4.99 5.18
N PRO A 480 -3.97 -6.13 4.87
CA PRO A 480 -2.53 -6.28 5.05
C PRO A 480 -1.77 -5.26 4.19
N LYS A 481 -0.68 -4.74 4.76
CA LYS A 481 0.22 -3.75 4.18
C LYS A 481 1.65 -4.13 4.55
N ALA A 482 2.57 -4.01 3.62
CA ALA A 482 3.98 -4.11 3.90
C ALA A 482 4.75 -3.17 2.96
N ASP A 483 5.45 -2.20 3.53
CA ASP A 483 6.24 -1.19 2.82
C ASP A 483 7.74 -1.45 3.08
N ASP A 484 8.59 -1.29 2.04
CA ASP A 484 10.04 -1.57 2.10
C ASP A 484 10.80 -0.36 2.67
N MET A 485 11.18 -0.43 3.95
CA MET A 485 11.85 0.67 4.63
C MET A 485 13.24 0.97 4.08
N HIS A 486 13.93 -0.02 3.49
CA HIS A 486 15.24 0.22 2.86
C HIS A 486 15.08 1.00 1.56
N ALA A 487 14.04 0.71 0.77
CA ALA A 487 13.70 1.51 -0.40
C ALA A 487 13.27 2.93 -0.01
N GLN A 488 12.54 3.08 1.10
CA GLN A 488 12.18 4.39 1.63
C GLN A 488 13.42 5.19 2.07
N ALA A 489 14.34 4.56 2.81
CA ALA A 489 15.59 5.20 3.23
C ALA A 489 16.46 5.64 2.04
N ARG A 490 16.58 4.81 1.00
CA ARG A 490 17.28 5.19 -0.25
C ARG A 490 16.62 6.36 -0.98
N THR A 491 15.30 6.45 -0.90
CA THR A 491 14.51 7.55 -1.48
C THR A 491 14.78 8.84 -0.72
N ALA A 492 14.74 8.80 0.61
CA ALA A 492 15.04 9.94 1.47
C ALA A 492 16.49 10.44 1.30
N ALA A 493 17.44 9.53 1.07
CA ALA A 493 18.84 9.87 0.82
C ALA A 493 19.16 10.20 -0.66
N GLY A 494 18.23 9.94 -1.58
CA GLY A 494 18.45 9.99 -3.01
C GLY A 494 18.30 11.40 -3.59
N ALA A 495 19.10 11.71 -4.63
CA ALA A 495 19.08 13.02 -5.29
C ALA A 495 18.30 13.04 -6.62
N ALA A 496 17.73 11.92 -7.07
CA ALA A 496 16.99 11.86 -8.34
C ALA A 496 15.77 12.78 -8.28
N ALA A 497 15.53 13.60 -9.30
CA ALA A 497 14.37 14.50 -9.33
C ALA A 497 13.04 13.75 -9.57
N VAL A 498 13.11 12.59 -10.24
CA VAL A 498 11.96 11.77 -10.62
C VAL A 498 12.05 10.40 -9.96
N ALA A 499 11.02 10.00 -9.21
CA ALA A 499 10.89 8.64 -8.71
C ALA A 499 10.25 7.72 -9.75
N VAL A 500 10.66 6.45 -9.78
CA VAL A 500 10.02 5.44 -10.64
C VAL A 500 9.35 4.37 -9.79
N ILE A 501 8.11 4.05 -10.16
CA ILE A 501 7.29 3.07 -9.47
C ILE A 501 6.59 2.17 -10.50
N THR A 502 6.40 0.91 -10.15
CA THR A 502 5.69 -0.10 -10.96
C THR A 502 4.74 -0.90 -10.07
N ASP A 503 3.97 -1.82 -10.63
CA ASP A 503 3.25 -2.83 -9.83
C ASP A 503 3.93 -4.20 -9.91
N SER A 504 3.56 -5.13 -9.02
CA SER A 504 4.26 -6.40 -8.89
C SER A 504 4.18 -7.30 -10.14
N ALA A 505 3.29 -6.98 -11.08
CA ALA A 505 3.18 -7.68 -12.35
C ALA A 505 4.33 -7.38 -13.33
N ALA A 506 5.25 -6.46 -13.01
CA ALA A 506 6.39 -6.12 -13.86
C ALA A 506 7.46 -7.20 -13.99
N ASP A 507 7.51 -8.17 -13.05
CA ASP A 507 8.51 -9.26 -13.01
C ASP A 507 9.96 -8.81 -13.29
N LEU A 508 10.36 -7.70 -12.66
CA LEU A 508 11.76 -7.28 -12.62
C LEU A 508 12.54 -8.08 -11.57
N PRO A 509 13.84 -8.36 -11.78
CA PRO A 509 14.72 -8.88 -10.74
C PRO A 509 14.87 -7.91 -9.58
N ASP A 510 14.93 -8.44 -8.36
CA ASP A 510 15.09 -7.64 -7.14
C ASP A 510 16.38 -6.82 -7.16
N GLU A 511 17.48 -7.34 -7.74
CA GLU A 511 18.74 -6.59 -7.83
C GLU A 511 18.60 -5.35 -8.72
N VAL A 512 17.79 -5.44 -9.79
CA VAL A 512 17.51 -4.33 -10.69
C VAL A 512 16.65 -3.29 -10.00
N MET A 513 15.60 -3.72 -9.29
CA MET A 513 14.75 -2.82 -8.52
C MET A 513 15.53 -2.08 -7.44
N GLN A 514 16.41 -2.77 -6.70
CA GLN A 514 17.24 -2.15 -5.67
C GLN A 514 18.26 -1.18 -6.25
N ARG A 515 18.97 -1.58 -7.33
CA ARG A 515 20.00 -0.75 -7.97
C ARG A 515 19.45 0.58 -8.48
N PHE A 516 18.27 0.57 -9.07
CA PHE A 516 17.63 1.76 -9.63
C PHE A 516 16.59 2.39 -8.69
N ASN A 517 16.47 1.88 -7.46
CA ASN A 517 15.49 2.30 -6.47
C ASN A 517 14.05 2.37 -7.04
N ILE A 518 13.65 1.35 -7.80
CA ILE A 518 12.31 1.23 -8.37
C ILE A 518 11.36 0.75 -7.28
N HIS A 519 10.32 1.53 -7.01
CA HIS A 519 9.29 1.19 -6.03
C HIS A 519 8.23 0.27 -6.65
N MET A 520 7.51 -0.47 -5.80
CA MET A 520 6.49 -1.41 -6.25
C MET A 520 5.22 -1.34 -5.41
N VAL A 521 4.07 -1.31 -6.08
CA VAL A 521 2.76 -1.56 -5.44
C VAL A 521 2.35 -3.02 -5.67
N PRO A 522 2.22 -3.85 -4.62
CA PRO A 522 1.89 -5.26 -4.78
C PRO A 522 0.44 -5.46 -5.23
N VAL A 523 0.24 -6.30 -6.24
CA VAL A 523 -1.07 -6.83 -6.64
C VAL A 523 -1.59 -7.77 -5.55
N ARG A 524 -2.92 -7.87 -5.40
CA ARG A 524 -3.54 -8.77 -4.43
C ARG A 524 -3.83 -10.14 -5.02
N VAL A 525 -3.54 -11.19 -4.27
CA VAL A 525 -3.84 -12.58 -4.61
C VAL A 525 -4.59 -13.22 -3.49
N ASN A 526 -5.67 -13.90 -3.82
CA ASN A 526 -6.59 -14.45 -2.85
C ASN A 526 -6.78 -15.96 -3.05
N PHE A 527 -6.64 -16.72 -1.96
CA PHE A 527 -6.94 -18.15 -1.89
C PHE A 527 -8.14 -18.35 -0.95
N GLY A 528 -9.34 -18.48 -1.52
CA GLY A 528 -10.58 -18.60 -0.74
C GLY A 528 -10.99 -17.28 -0.09
N ASP A 529 -10.78 -17.19 1.22
CA ASP A 529 -11.02 -16.00 2.04
C ASP A 529 -9.69 -15.32 2.49
N GLU A 530 -8.54 -15.88 2.12
CA GLU A 530 -7.23 -15.37 2.52
C GLU A 530 -6.66 -14.43 1.45
N ASP A 531 -6.42 -13.17 1.84
CA ASP A 531 -5.80 -12.13 1.01
C ASP A 531 -4.29 -12.02 1.24
N TYR A 532 -3.53 -12.05 0.15
CA TYR A 532 -2.07 -11.92 0.13
C TYR A 532 -1.61 -10.75 -0.74
N LEU A 533 -0.48 -10.16 -0.37
CA LEU A 533 0.25 -9.19 -1.19
C LEU A 533 1.31 -9.91 -2.02
N ASP A 534 1.23 -9.84 -3.35
CA ASP A 534 2.18 -10.50 -4.26
C ASP A 534 3.62 -10.06 -3.98
N LYS A 535 4.56 -11.02 -3.96
CA LYS A 535 6.00 -10.89 -3.68
C LYS A 535 6.37 -10.39 -2.28
N VAL A 536 5.42 -9.87 -1.50
CA VAL A 536 5.68 -9.27 -0.19
C VAL A 536 5.08 -10.11 0.94
N GLY A 537 3.76 -10.32 0.90
CA GLY A 537 3.04 -11.16 1.86
C GLY A 537 2.93 -12.62 1.42
N LEU A 538 3.18 -12.91 0.14
CA LEU A 538 3.27 -14.25 -0.41
C LEU A 538 4.45 -14.31 -1.36
N SER A 539 5.48 -15.08 -0.98
CA SER A 539 6.63 -15.28 -1.85
C SER A 539 6.23 -16.06 -3.11
N THR A 540 6.96 -15.84 -4.20
CA THR A 540 6.70 -16.55 -5.47
C THR A 540 6.77 -18.07 -5.30
N HIS A 541 7.74 -18.55 -4.52
CA HIS A 541 7.89 -19.97 -4.20
C HIS A 541 6.68 -20.53 -3.43
N GLU A 542 6.22 -19.82 -2.39
CA GLU A 542 5.05 -20.25 -1.61
C GLU A 542 3.77 -20.20 -2.43
N PHE A 543 3.61 -19.22 -3.32
CA PHE A 543 2.50 -19.16 -4.26
C PHE A 543 2.42 -20.43 -5.11
N TYR A 544 3.53 -20.85 -5.73
CA TYR A 544 3.53 -22.06 -6.55
C TYR A 544 3.34 -23.34 -5.72
N ARG A 545 3.87 -23.38 -4.49
CA ARG A 545 3.56 -24.45 -3.54
C ARG A 545 2.05 -24.55 -3.29
N LYS A 546 1.41 -23.44 -2.90
CA LYS A 546 -0.05 -23.37 -2.67
C LYS A 546 -0.84 -23.75 -3.91
N LEU A 547 -0.45 -23.25 -5.09
CA LEU A 547 -1.10 -23.57 -6.36
C LEU A 547 -1.11 -25.07 -6.70
N ARG A 548 -0.12 -25.84 -6.21
CA ARG A 548 -0.06 -27.31 -6.38
C ARG A 548 -0.83 -28.07 -5.31
N THR A 549 -0.89 -27.55 -4.08
CA THR A 549 -1.40 -28.28 -2.92
C THR A 549 -2.84 -27.94 -2.55
N GLU A 550 -3.30 -26.73 -2.88
CA GLU A 550 -4.63 -26.25 -2.48
C GLU A 550 -5.70 -26.57 -3.52
N LEU A 551 -6.87 -26.96 -3.03
CA LEU A 551 -8.05 -27.22 -3.87
C LEU A 551 -8.67 -25.91 -4.38
N VAL A 552 -8.58 -24.84 -3.59
CA VAL A 552 -9.09 -23.53 -3.95
C VAL A 552 -8.02 -22.82 -4.78
N LEU A 553 -8.31 -22.65 -6.06
CA LEU A 553 -7.39 -21.99 -6.96
C LEU A 553 -7.41 -20.47 -6.77
N PRO A 554 -6.28 -19.78 -6.98
CA PRO A 554 -6.17 -18.36 -6.68
C PRO A 554 -7.01 -17.50 -7.60
N LYS A 555 -7.40 -16.33 -7.09
CA LYS A 555 -7.90 -15.19 -7.85
C LYS A 555 -6.99 -13.98 -7.61
N THR A 556 -6.80 -13.15 -8.63
CA THR A 556 -6.06 -11.90 -8.51
C THR A 556 -7.03 -10.72 -8.47
N SER A 557 -6.76 -9.72 -7.65
CA SER A 557 -7.47 -8.44 -7.64
C SER A 557 -6.47 -7.27 -7.71
N GLN A 558 -6.94 -6.15 -8.24
CA GLN A 558 -6.10 -4.95 -8.33
C GLN A 558 -5.82 -4.36 -6.93
N PRO A 559 -4.69 -3.66 -6.75
CA PRO A 559 -4.49 -2.82 -5.58
C PRO A 559 -5.58 -1.75 -5.49
N ALA A 560 -5.91 -1.33 -4.28
CA ALA A 560 -6.89 -0.27 -4.07
C ALA A 560 -6.24 1.09 -4.37
N PRO A 561 -6.99 2.12 -4.77
CA PRO A 561 -6.44 3.47 -4.96
C PRO A 561 -5.69 4.02 -3.73
N GLY A 562 -6.10 3.59 -2.53
CA GLY A 562 -5.41 3.96 -1.28
C GLY A 562 -3.99 3.39 -1.16
N ASP A 563 -3.70 2.24 -1.77
CA ASP A 563 -2.37 1.62 -1.78
C ASP A 563 -1.40 2.45 -2.64
N PHE A 564 -1.85 2.87 -3.83
CA PHE A 564 -1.11 3.77 -4.70
C PHE A 564 -0.90 5.15 -4.08
N ARG A 565 -1.97 5.77 -3.55
CA ARG A 565 -1.90 7.13 -3.01
C ARG A 565 -0.83 7.26 -1.93
N ARG A 566 -0.75 6.29 -1.03
CA ARG A 566 0.27 6.28 0.03
C ARG A 566 1.68 6.29 -0.54
N GLN A 567 1.97 5.40 -1.48
CA GLN A 567 3.30 5.32 -2.08
C GLN A 567 3.62 6.58 -2.89
N PHE A 568 2.66 7.11 -3.66
CA PHE A 568 2.84 8.33 -4.44
C PHE A 568 3.10 9.55 -3.56
N GLU A 569 2.37 9.71 -2.46
CA GLU A 569 2.60 10.80 -1.50
C GLU A 569 4.00 10.70 -0.86
N PHE A 570 4.42 9.50 -0.45
CA PHE A 570 5.77 9.29 0.07
C PHE A 570 6.86 9.63 -0.95
N LEU A 571 6.71 9.21 -2.22
CA LEU A 571 7.68 9.53 -3.25
C LEU A 571 7.71 11.03 -3.55
N LEU A 572 6.55 11.69 -3.59
CA LEU A 572 6.46 13.12 -3.88
C LEU A 572 6.83 14.02 -2.69
N SER A 573 6.99 13.50 -1.48
CA SER A 573 7.59 14.28 -0.39
C SER A 573 9.11 14.40 -0.53
N HIS A 574 9.75 13.50 -1.28
CA HIS A 574 11.21 13.46 -1.48
C HIS A 574 11.65 13.79 -2.91
N HIS A 575 10.76 13.61 -3.90
CA HIS A 575 11.05 13.81 -5.32
C HIS A 575 10.14 14.86 -5.94
N ARG A 576 10.67 15.61 -6.91
CA ARG A 576 9.90 16.65 -7.61
C ARG A 576 8.73 16.06 -8.38
N GLU A 577 8.94 14.95 -9.07
CA GLU A 577 7.96 14.24 -9.88
C GLU A 577 8.05 12.72 -9.65
N MET A 578 7.04 11.97 -10.10
CA MET A 578 7.09 10.51 -10.14
C MET A 578 6.47 9.95 -11.42
N VAL A 579 7.01 8.83 -11.90
CA VAL A 579 6.52 8.09 -13.07
C VAL A 579 6.13 6.68 -12.63
N TYR A 580 4.83 6.39 -12.72
CA TYR A 580 4.29 5.04 -12.54
C TYR A 580 4.19 4.33 -13.89
N VAL A 581 4.87 3.20 -14.05
CA VAL A 581 4.74 2.30 -15.21
C VAL A 581 3.88 1.12 -14.78
N GLY A 582 2.68 0.98 -15.32
CA GLY A 582 1.73 -0.05 -14.87
C GLY A 582 1.44 -1.11 -15.90
N ILE A 583 0.92 -2.24 -15.41
CA ILE A 583 0.36 -3.30 -16.25
C ILE A 583 -0.73 -2.75 -17.18
N SER A 584 -0.81 -3.32 -18.38
CA SER A 584 -1.79 -2.95 -19.41
C SER A 584 -3.22 -2.82 -18.88
N ARG A 585 -3.85 -1.67 -19.15
CA ARG A 585 -5.26 -1.41 -18.81
C ARG A 585 -6.22 -2.43 -19.43
N ALA A 586 -5.79 -3.12 -20.49
CA ALA A 586 -6.60 -4.09 -21.20
C ALA A 586 -6.64 -5.46 -20.52
N VAL A 587 -5.79 -5.70 -19.51
CA VAL A 587 -5.73 -6.95 -18.73
C VAL A 587 -6.00 -6.76 -17.24
N SER A 588 -5.89 -5.55 -16.70
CA SER A 588 -6.17 -5.24 -15.29
C SER A 588 -6.71 -3.82 -15.09
N GLY A 589 -7.52 -3.62 -14.05
CA GLY A 589 -7.93 -2.30 -13.56
C GLY A 589 -6.88 -1.60 -12.68
N THR A 590 -5.70 -2.21 -12.48
CA THR A 590 -4.59 -1.66 -11.68
C THR A 590 -4.24 -0.21 -12.09
N LEU A 591 -4.13 0.06 -13.39
CA LEU A 591 -3.82 1.40 -13.90
C LEU A 591 -4.89 2.43 -13.51
N GLN A 592 -6.17 2.05 -13.52
CA GLN A 592 -7.28 2.91 -13.11
C GLN A 592 -7.22 3.22 -11.61
N SER A 593 -6.82 2.26 -10.78
CA SER A 593 -6.59 2.49 -9.34
C SER A 593 -5.49 3.55 -9.12
N ALA A 594 -4.40 3.48 -9.88
CA ALA A 594 -3.32 4.46 -9.84
C ALA A 594 -3.78 5.85 -10.33
N GLU A 595 -4.49 5.93 -11.46
CA GLU A 595 -5.06 7.20 -11.97
C GLU A 595 -6.01 7.85 -10.93
N THR A 596 -6.83 7.05 -10.24
CA THR A 596 -7.72 7.51 -9.16
C THR A 596 -6.93 8.08 -7.97
N ALA A 597 -5.79 7.47 -7.64
CA ALA A 597 -4.91 7.96 -6.59
C ALA A 597 -4.28 9.31 -6.94
N VAL A 598 -3.81 9.45 -8.19
CA VAL A 598 -3.22 10.69 -8.71
C VAL A 598 -4.23 11.84 -8.69
N GLN A 599 -5.46 11.62 -9.15
CA GLN A 599 -6.52 12.65 -9.17
C GLN A 599 -6.83 13.23 -7.78
N ARG A 600 -6.61 12.44 -6.72
CA ARG A 600 -6.86 12.84 -5.32
C ARG A 600 -5.60 13.33 -4.60
N GLY A 601 -4.45 13.34 -5.27
CA GLY A 601 -3.16 13.74 -4.75
C GLY A 601 -2.57 14.90 -5.55
N HIS A 602 -1.44 14.66 -6.21
CA HIS A 602 -0.68 15.69 -6.93
C HIS A 602 -0.65 15.41 -8.45
N PRO A 603 -1.71 15.74 -9.20
CA PRO A 603 -1.80 15.45 -10.64
C PRO A 603 -0.68 16.10 -11.45
N ASP A 604 -0.23 17.29 -11.07
CA ASP A 604 0.80 18.04 -11.82
C ASP A 604 2.23 17.47 -11.69
N ARG A 605 2.44 16.58 -10.72
CA ARG A 605 3.75 15.98 -10.40
C ARG A 605 3.77 14.46 -10.66
N SER A 606 2.68 13.92 -11.17
CA SER A 606 2.40 12.49 -11.23
C SER A 606 2.15 12.03 -12.66
N HIS A 607 2.98 11.14 -13.18
CA HIS A 607 2.87 10.62 -14.54
C HIS A 607 2.50 9.13 -14.50
N VAL A 608 1.35 8.76 -15.08
CA VAL A 608 0.90 7.37 -15.17
C VAL A 608 1.06 6.86 -16.60
N PHE A 609 1.89 5.84 -16.78
CA PHE A 609 2.18 5.22 -18.07
C PHE A 609 1.56 3.83 -18.17
N ASP A 610 0.66 3.68 -19.13
CA ASP A 610 0.16 2.37 -19.55
C ASP A 610 1.21 1.67 -20.41
N SER A 611 1.86 0.64 -19.87
CA SER A 611 2.87 -0.14 -20.61
C SER A 611 2.32 -0.78 -21.88
N GLY A 612 0.99 -1.02 -21.95
CA GLY A 612 0.38 -1.90 -22.95
C GLY A 612 0.98 -3.30 -22.96
N ASN A 613 1.64 -3.70 -21.87
CA ASN A 613 2.33 -4.96 -21.70
C ASN A 613 2.05 -5.52 -20.28
N ALA A 614 2.71 -6.62 -19.94
CA ALA A 614 2.66 -7.26 -18.62
C ALA A 614 3.95 -8.08 -18.43
N SER A 615 4.22 -8.53 -17.20
CA SER A 615 5.45 -9.27 -16.87
C SER A 615 6.70 -8.49 -17.30
N GLY A 616 7.77 -9.17 -17.70
CA GLY A 616 9.04 -8.54 -18.07
C GLY A 616 8.95 -7.44 -19.14
N GLY A 617 7.88 -7.37 -19.94
CA GLY A 617 7.69 -6.29 -20.91
C GLY A 617 7.29 -4.96 -20.25
N GLU A 618 6.49 -5.02 -19.20
CA GLU A 618 6.26 -3.89 -18.30
C GLU A 618 7.55 -3.55 -17.55
N GLY A 619 8.22 -4.57 -17.01
CA GLY A 619 9.49 -4.40 -16.29
C GLY A 619 10.57 -3.70 -17.10
N LEU A 620 10.78 -4.07 -18.37
CA LEU A 620 11.76 -3.41 -19.23
C LEU A 620 11.46 -1.93 -19.47
N LEU A 621 10.17 -1.54 -19.55
CA LEU A 621 9.76 -0.13 -19.63
C LEU A 621 9.99 0.61 -18.31
N ALA A 622 9.70 -0.03 -17.17
CA ALA A 622 9.99 0.55 -15.85
C ALA A 622 11.50 0.72 -15.62
N LEU A 623 12.32 -0.24 -16.02
CA LEU A 623 13.78 -0.14 -15.99
C LEU A 623 14.27 1.05 -16.84
N ARG A 624 13.76 1.19 -18.07
CA ARG A 624 14.13 2.32 -18.93
C ARG A 624 13.75 3.67 -18.32
N ALA A 625 12.57 3.76 -17.70
CA ALA A 625 12.16 4.97 -16.98
C ALA A 625 13.16 5.31 -15.86
N ALA A 626 13.60 4.31 -15.10
CA ALA A 626 14.51 4.51 -13.97
C ALA A 626 15.93 4.87 -14.43
N GLU A 627 16.41 4.32 -15.54
CA GLU A 627 17.67 4.73 -16.15
C GLU A 627 17.66 6.19 -16.57
N LEU A 628 16.57 6.65 -17.19
CA LEU A 628 16.41 8.05 -17.60
C LEU A 628 16.29 8.99 -16.39
N ALA A 629 15.54 8.59 -15.36
CA ALA A 629 15.45 9.34 -14.11
C ALA A 629 16.83 9.49 -13.43
N ALA A 630 17.62 8.42 -13.40
CA ALA A 630 19.00 8.45 -12.90
C ALA A 630 19.94 9.33 -13.74
N GLN A 631 19.62 9.53 -15.02
CA GLN A 631 20.31 10.47 -15.92
C GLN A 631 19.81 11.92 -15.80
N GLY A 632 18.85 12.19 -14.91
CA GLY A 632 18.29 13.52 -14.66
C GLY A 632 17.20 13.96 -15.65
N ALA A 633 16.62 13.02 -16.41
CA ALA A 633 15.46 13.32 -17.26
C ALA A 633 14.24 13.69 -16.41
N ASP A 634 13.44 14.64 -16.91
CA ASP A 634 12.16 15.00 -16.31
C ASP A 634 11.05 13.99 -16.67
N GLY A 635 9.91 14.07 -15.97
CA GLY A 635 8.80 13.13 -16.18
C GLY A 635 8.27 13.16 -17.61
N ALA A 636 8.18 14.34 -18.23
CA ALA A 636 7.71 14.50 -19.60
C ALA A 636 8.62 13.80 -20.63
N SER A 637 9.95 13.93 -20.48
CA SER A 637 10.93 13.30 -21.35
C SER A 637 10.92 11.78 -21.20
N ILE A 638 10.78 11.29 -19.97
CA ILE A 638 10.61 9.86 -19.69
C ILE A 638 9.37 9.33 -20.40
N MET A 639 8.22 9.99 -20.22
CA MET A 639 6.95 9.58 -20.85
C MET A 639 7.05 9.53 -22.39
N ALA A 640 7.76 10.48 -23.00
CA ALA A 640 7.97 10.51 -24.45
C ALA A 640 8.82 9.32 -24.94
N ASP A 641 9.90 8.97 -24.23
CA ASP A 641 10.74 7.82 -24.59
C ASP A 641 10.00 6.49 -24.40
N LEU A 642 9.25 6.36 -23.30
CA LEU A 642 8.42 5.17 -23.07
C LEU A 642 7.35 5.02 -24.16
N ALA A 643 6.72 6.11 -24.61
CA ALA A 643 5.76 6.06 -25.71
C ALA A 643 6.39 5.59 -27.02
N ARG A 644 7.65 5.96 -27.30
CA ARG A 644 8.43 5.47 -28.44
C ARG A 644 8.75 3.98 -28.33
N LEU A 645 9.13 3.51 -27.14
CA LEU A 645 9.56 2.12 -26.90
C LEU A 645 8.41 1.13 -26.71
N LYS A 646 7.23 1.60 -26.27
CA LYS A 646 6.03 0.77 -26.08
C LYS A 646 5.70 -0.14 -27.27
N PRO A 647 5.58 0.34 -28.52
CA PRO A 647 5.28 -0.52 -29.67
C PRO A 647 6.41 -1.49 -30.04
N LEU A 648 7.63 -1.23 -29.57
CA LEU A 648 8.82 -2.04 -29.83
C LEU A 648 9.06 -3.09 -28.73
N THR A 649 8.46 -2.90 -27.55
CA THR A 649 8.55 -3.83 -26.43
C THR A 649 7.51 -4.94 -26.58
N ARG A 650 7.97 -6.18 -26.74
CA ARG A 650 7.10 -7.32 -27.07
C ARG A 650 7.23 -8.43 -26.04
N THR A 651 6.10 -9.03 -25.68
CA THR A 651 6.03 -10.16 -24.75
C THR A 651 5.29 -11.33 -25.38
N TRP A 652 5.87 -12.52 -25.23
CA TRP A 652 5.30 -13.80 -25.60
C TRP A 652 5.20 -14.70 -24.37
N ALA A 653 4.20 -15.56 -24.35
CA ALA A 653 4.04 -16.60 -23.34
C ALA A 653 3.78 -17.95 -24.02
N LEU A 654 4.36 -18.99 -23.45
CA LEU A 654 4.11 -20.38 -23.78
C LEU A 654 3.55 -21.04 -22.51
N ALA A 655 2.31 -21.52 -22.56
CA ALA A 655 1.68 -22.15 -21.41
C ALA A 655 1.59 -23.66 -21.62
N ARG A 656 1.89 -24.45 -20.59
CA ARG A 656 1.67 -25.91 -20.62
C ARG A 656 0.19 -26.27 -20.53
N ASP A 657 -0.59 -25.41 -19.87
CA ASP A 657 -2.03 -25.52 -19.72
C ASP A 657 -2.68 -24.14 -19.89
N ILE A 658 -3.55 -24.00 -20.90
CA ILE A 658 -4.25 -22.73 -21.18
C ILE A 658 -5.44 -22.49 -20.25
N SER A 659 -5.86 -23.49 -19.47
CA SER A 659 -7.03 -23.42 -18.59
C SER A 659 -6.92 -22.29 -17.58
N HIS A 660 -5.71 -21.99 -17.09
CA HIS A 660 -5.45 -20.90 -16.17
C HIS A 660 -5.79 -19.54 -16.81
N ALA A 661 -5.33 -19.29 -18.03
CA ALA A 661 -5.52 -18.03 -18.73
C ALA A 661 -6.98 -17.84 -19.20
N VAL A 662 -7.65 -18.94 -19.54
CA VAL A 662 -9.08 -18.96 -19.87
C VAL A 662 -9.93 -18.69 -18.64
N ARG A 663 -9.67 -19.37 -17.52
CA ARG A 663 -10.38 -19.16 -16.24
C ARG A 663 -10.17 -17.75 -15.71
N GLY A 664 -8.97 -17.21 -15.89
CA GLY A 664 -8.65 -15.81 -15.58
C GLY A 664 -9.33 -14.80 -16.50
N GLY A 665 -9.97 -15.20 -17.60
CA GLY A 665 -10.64 -14.30 -18.56
C GLY A 665 -9.69 -13.48 -19.44
N ARG A 666 -8.38 -13.77 -19.42
CA ARG A 666 -7.36 -13.07 -20.22
C ARG A 666 -7.20 -13.70 -21.61
N ILE A 667 -7.64 -14.94 -21.78
CA ILE A 667 -7.80 -15.62 -23.08
C ILE A 667 -9.27 -16.03 -23.27
N PRO A 668 -9.85 -15.90 -24.48
CA PRO A 668 -11.23 -16.32 -24.74
C PRO A 668 -11.49 -17.80 -24.46
N ALA A 669 -12.65 -18.13 -23.89
CA ALA A 669 -13.00 -19.49 -23.48
C ALA A 669 -13.00 -20.53 -24.62
N TRP A 670 -13.31 -20.10 -25.85
CA TRP A 670 -13.30 -20.98 -27.02
C TRP A 670 -11.90 -21.52 -27.36
N ALA A 671 -10.83 -20.88 -26.89
CA ALA A 671 -9.46 -21.28 -27.23
C ALA A 671 -9.03 -22.60 -26.57
N LYS A 672 -9.62 -22.98 -25.42
CA LYS A 672 -9.26 -24.19 -24.67
C LYS A 672 -9.51 -25.50 -25.45
N PRO A 673 -10.75 -25.81 -25.89
CA PRO A 673 -11.03 -27.07 -26.57
C PRO A 673 -10.25 -27.23 -27.90
N MET A 674 -9.98 -26.13 -28.61
CA MET A 674 -9.20 -26.17 -29.85
C MET A 674 -7.74 -26.59 -29.62
N VAL A 675 -7.12 -26.13 -28.53
CA VAL A 675 -5.72 -26.42 -28.22
C VAL A 675 -5.55 -27.85 -27.70
N GLU A 676 -6.46 -28.29 -26.84
CA GLU A 676 -6.45 -29.65 -26.27
C GLU A 676 -6.66 -30.73 -27.33
N TRP A 677 -7.58 -30.50 -28.28
CA TRP A 677 -7.84 -31.43 -29.39
C TRP A 677 -6.63 -31.63 -30.30
N LEU A 678 -5.79 -30.60 -30.50
CA LEU A 678 -4.64 -30.63 -31.40
C LEU A 678 -3.35 -31.15 -30.75
N GLY A 679 -3.34 -31.43 -29.44
CA GLY A 679 -2.13 -31.83 -28.70
C GLY A 679 -1.00 -30.78 -28.75
N LEU A 680 -1.38 -29.51 -28.95
CA LEU A 680 -0.47 -28.38 -29.11
C LEU A 680 -0.13 -27.75 -27.76
N THR A 681 1.12 -27.32 -27.58
CA THR A 681 1.46 -26.39 -26.49
C THR A 681 1.15 -24.96 -26.95
N PRO A 682 0.16 -24.29 -26.36
CA PRO A 682 -0.30 -22.97 -26.81
C PRO A 682 0.72 -21.87 -26.57
N MET A 683 0.80 -20.95 -27.54
CA MET A 683 1.56 -19.71 -27.44
C MET A 683 0.62 -18.51 -27.53
N ALA A 684 0.88 -17.52 -26.69
CA ALA A 684 0.22 -16.24 -26.70
C ALA A 684 1.25 -15.11 -26.83
N ALA A 685 0.78 -13.95 -27.29
CA ALA A 685 1.57 -12.72 -27.32
C ALA A 685 0.71 -11.53 -26.96
N VAL A 686 1.34 -10.52 -26.39
CA VAL A 686 0.69 -9.21 -26.19
C VAL A 686 0.48 -8.56 -27.56
N LYS A 687 -0.77 -8.20 -27.84
CA LYS A 687 -1.18 -7.53 -29.08
C LYS A 687 -1.00 -6.01 -28.96
N PRO A 688 -1.02 -5.25 -30.07
CA PRO A 688 -0.84 -3.78 -30.02
C PRO A 688 -1.83 -3.03 -29.11
N HIS A 689 -3.05 -3.56 -28.92
CA HIS A 689 -4.05 -3.02 -27.98
C HIS A 689 -3.84 -3.49 -26.53
N GLY A 690 -2.69 -4.09 -26.21
CA GLY A 690 -2.29 -4.49 -24.87
C GLY A 690 -3.00 -5.71 -24.26
N ARG A 691 -3.82 -6.46 -25.00
CA ARG A 691 -4.37 -7.74 -24.49
C ARG A 691 -3.50 -8.92 -24.91
N LEU A 692 -3.51 -9.95 -24.09
CA LEU A 692 -2.93 -11.24 -24.44
C LEU A 692 -3.82 -11.95 -25.47
N GLY A 693 -3.22 -12.42 -26.56
CA GLY A 693 -3.96 -13.15 -27.59
C GLY A 693 -3.17 -14.35 -28.09
N VAL A 694 -3.88 -15.43 -28.42
CA VAL A 694 -3.27 -16.66 -28.98
C VAL A 694 -2.61 -16.33 -30.32
N VAL A 695 -1.38 -16.81 -30.51
CA VAL A 695 -0.58 -16.61 -31.74
C VAL A 695 -0.18 -17.91 -32.42
N GLY A 696 -0.52 -19.06 -31.83
CA GLY A 696 -0.26 -20.38 -32.39
C GLY A 696 0.03 -21.41 -31.30
N GLY A 697 0.71 -22.49 -31.66
CA GLY A 697 1.18 -23.51 -30.72
C GLY A 697 2.35 -24.31 -31.27
N LEU A 698 3.06 -25.01 -30.38
CA LEU A 698 4.16 -25.91 -30.72
C LEU A 698 3.71 -27.37 -30.57
N PHE A 699 3.96 -28.19 -31.59
CA PHE A 699 3.68 -29.63 -31.54
C PHE A 699 4.74 -30.39 -30.74
N GLY A 700 4.33 -31.26 -29.83
CA GLY A 700 5.25 -32.14 -29.08
C GLY A 700 6.04 -31.42 -27.97
N LYS A 701 6.42 -32.18 -26.94
CA LYS A 701 7.01 -31.65 -25.69
C LYS A 701 8.55 -31.59 -25.68
N SER A 702 9.22 -32.16 -26.67
CA SER A 702 10.68 -32.18 -26.73
C SER A 702 11.27 -30.84 -27.15
N ARG A 703 12.37 -30.44 -26.49
CA ARG A 703 13.14 -29.20 -26.77
C ARG A 703 12.24 -27.96 -26.87
N LEU A 704 11.23 -27.91 -26.01
CA LEU A 704 10.18 -26.91 -26.06
C LEU A 704 10.74 -25.48 -25.80
N PRO A 705 11.63 -25.24 -24.81
CA PRO A 705 12.33 -23.96 -24.65
C PRO A 705 13.08 -23.50 -25.91
N GLU A 706 13.88 -24.36 -26.54
CA GLU A 706 14.71 -23.96 -27.69
C GLU A 706 13.86 -23.68 -28.93
N ARG A 707 12.74 -24.38 -29.09
CA ARG A 707 11.77 -24.13 -30.18
C ARG A 707 11.01 -22.85 -29.96
N PHE A 708 10.65 -22.56 -28.71
CA PHE A 708 10.04 -21.28 -28.36
C PHE A 708 11.02 -20.12 -28.57
N ALA A 709 12.30 -20.27 -28.19
CA ALA A 709 13.36 -19.32 -28.49
C ALA A 709 13.48 -19.07 -30.01
N ALA A 710 13.46 -20.13 -30.83
CA ALA A 710 13.49 -20.01 -32.28
C ALA A 710 12.25 -19.29 -32.85
N TYR A 711 11.07 -19.52 -32.26
CA TYR A 711 9.84 -18.84 -32.64
C TYR A 711 9.92 -17.32 -32.38
N VAL A 712 10.42 -16.95 -31.19
CA VAL A 712 10.59 -15.55 -30.78
C VAL A 712 11.66 -14.87 -31.63
N ALA A 713 12.83 -15.49 -31.80
CA ALA A 713 13.94 -14.90 -32.55
C ALA A 713 13.58 -14.61 -34.02
N ARG A 714 12.78 -15.46 -34.67
CA ARG A 714 12.26 -15.22 -36.03
C ARG A 714 11.33 -14.00 -36.15
N ARG A 715 10.80 -13.49 -35.03
CA ARG A 715 9.87 -12.36 -34.98
C ARG A 715 10.47 -11.12 -34.33
N ALA A 716 11.67 -11.23 -33.78
CA ALA A 716 12.47 -10.09 -33.38
C ALA A 716 12.98 -9.37 -34.64
N PRO A 717 12.83 -8.04 -34.75
CA PRO A 717 13.47 -7.28 -35.82
C PRO A 717 14.98 -7.60 -35.94
N PRO A 718 15.48 -7.91 -37.15
CA PRO A 718 16.91 -8.20 -37.34
C PRO A 718 17.75 -6.92 -37.19
N GLY A 719 19.00 -7.06 -36.76
CA GLY A 719 19.98 -5.97 -36.70
C GLY A 719 19.84 -5.02 -35.51
N SER A 720 18.94 -5.30 -34.55
CA SER A 720 18.85 -4.57 -33.29
C SER A 720 19.53 -5.35 -32.17
N ARG A 721 20.09 -4.60 -31.22
CA ARG A 721 20.54 -5.14 -29.93
C ARG A 721 19.38 -5.07 -28.93
N TYR A 722 19.20 -6.11 -28.13
CA TYR A 722 18.02 -6.27 -27.26
C TYR A 722 18.36 -6.38 -25.79
N ARG A 723 17.43 -5.92 -24.95
CA ARG A 723 17.28 -6.31 -23.56
C ARG A 723 16.21 -7.39 -23.46
N LEU A 724 16.43 -8.35 -22.56
CA LEU A 724 15.63 -9.58 -22.47
C LEU A 724 15.28 -9.91 -21.02
N VAL A 725 14.00 -10.18 -20.76
CA VAL A 725 13.56 -10.86 -19.53
C VAL A 725 12.94 -12.20 -19.91
N VAL A 726 13.43 -13.28 -19.31
CA VAL A 726 12.83 -14.60 -19.39
C VAL A 726 12.17 -14.91 -18.04
N GLY A 727 10.85 -15.06 -18.05
CA GLY A 727 10.07 -15.49 -16.90
C GLY A 727 9.83 -17.00 -16.93
N HIS A 728 9.89 -17.68 -15.78
CA HIS A 728 9.40 -19.04 -15.62
C HIS A 728 8.38 -19.14 -14.51
N CYS A 729 7.34 -19.95 -14.72
CA CYS A 729 6.38 -20.30 -13.68
C CYS A 729 6.76 -21.66 -13.09
N ASP A 730 7.49 -21.71 -11.97
CA ASP A 730 7.89 -22.98 -11.32
C ASP A 730 8.60 -23.97 -12.27
N ALA A 731 9.46 -23.45 -13.16
CA ALA A 731 10.18 -24.24 -14.16
C ALA A 731 11.57 -23.65 -14.46
N PRO A 732 12.46 -23.58 -13.45
CA PRO A 732 13.75 -22.91 -13.56
C PRO A 732 14.63 -23.48 -14.68
N GLU A 733 14.74 -24.81 -14.78
CA GLU A 733 15.55 -25.49 -15.81
C GLU A 733 15.11 -25.15 -17.24
N ASP A 734 13.80 -25.06 -17.48
CA ASP A 734 13.25 -24.69 -18.78
C ASP A 734 13.48 -23.20 -19.08
N GLY A 735 13.41 -22.34 -18.05
CA GLY A 735 13.74 -20.93 -18.14
C GLY A 735 15.21 -20.68 -18.48
N GLU A 736 16.13 -21.37 -17.82
CA GLU A 736 17.58 -21.31 -18.12
C GLU A 736 17.89 -21.74 -19.56
N ARG A 737 17.30 -22.87 -19.99
CA ARG A 737 17.45 -23.36 -21.36
C ARG A 737 16.89 -22.38 -22.40
N LEU A 738 15.76 -21.74 -22.09
CA LEU A 738 15.15 -20.71 -22.94
C LEU A 738 16.06 -19.48 -23.05
N LEU A 739 16.58 -18.98 -21.93
CA LEU A 739 17.49 -17.84 -21.89
C LEU A 739 18.79 -18.13 -22.67
N ALA A 740 19.40 -19.28 -22.45
CA ALA A 740 20.60 -19.70 -23.18
C ALA A 740 20.32 -19.81 -24.69
N ALA A 741 19.18 -20.38 -25.07
CA ALA A 741 18.78 -20.50 -26.47
C ALA A 741 18.54 -19.15 -27.15
N LEU A 742 17.99 -18.16 -26.44
CA LEU A 742 17.79 -16.79 -26.95
C LEU A 742 19.11 -16.04 -27.10
N ARG A 743 20.01 -16.13 -26.11
CA ARG A 743 21.37 -15.53 -26.18
C ARG A 743 22.19 -16.06 -27.37
N GLY A 744 21.98 -17.32 -27.75
CA GLY A 744 22.64 -17.90 -28.94
C GLY A 744 22.00 -17.51 -30.28
N ARG A 745 20.88 -16.77 -30.28
CA ARG A 745 20.09 -16.46 -31.50
C ARG A 745 19.90 -14.96 -31.75
N LEU A 746 20.02 -14.14 -30.72
CA LEU A 746 19.79 -12.70 -30.75
C LEU A 746 21.02 -11.99 -30.16
N ASP A 747 21.27 -10.77 -30.63
CA ASP A 747 22.24 -9.88 -29.99
C ASP A 747 21.60 -9.28 -28.73
N ILE A 748 22.04 -9.76 -27.55
CA ILE A 748 21.49 -9.39 -26.25
C ILE A 748 22.51 -8.51 -25.52
N ALA A 749 22.13 -7.28 -25.20
CA ALA A 749 22.88 -6.40 -24.31
C ALA A 749 22.80 -6.90 -22.87
N ASP A 750 21.58 -7.10 -22.38
CA ASP A 750 21.28 -7.51 -21.02
C ASP A 750 20.17 -8.56 -21.02
N GLY A 751 20.28 -9.55 -20.14
CA GLY A 751 19.33 -10.66 -20.09
C GLY A 751 19.16 -11.20 -18.68
N TRP A 752 17.93 -11.25 -18.21
CA TRP A 752 17.57 -11.72 -16.86
C TRP A 752 16.67 -12.95 -16.91
N LEU A 753 16.81 -13.81 -15.90
CA LEU A 753 15.91 -14.92 -15.61
C LEU A 753 15.16 -14.58 -14.32
N VAL A 754 13.83 -14.71 -14.33
CA VAL A 754 12.99 -14.35 -13.19
C VAL A 754 11.95 -15.44 -12.96
N GLU A 755 11.70 -15.79 -11.70
CA GLU A 755 10.51 -16.56 -11.34
C GLU A 755 9.30 -15.63 -11.38
N THR A 756 8.37 -15.93 -12.28
CA THR A 756 7.18 -15.10 -12.54
C THR A 756 6.30 -15.01 -11.29
N GLY A 757 5.97 -13.79 -10.84
CA GLY A 757 5.19 -13.56 -9.63
C GLY A 757 3.74 -14.03 -9.74
N SER A 758 3.02 -14.02 -8.60
CA SER A 758 1.66 -14.55 -8.53
C SER A 758 0.64 -13.74 -9.35
N ALA A 759 0.91 -12.45 -9.57
CA ALA A 759 0.09 -11.58 -10.44
C ALA A 759 -0.05 -12.12 -11.87
N ILE A 760 1.00 -12.72 -12.42
CA ILE A 760 1.01 -13.33 -13.75
C ILE A 760 0.83 -14.85 -13.66
N GLY A 761 1.50 -15.50 -12.69
CA GLY A 761 1.51 -16.94 -12.48
C GLY A 761 0.13 -17.55 -12.26
N ALA A 762 -0.79 -16.83 -11.59
CA ALA A 762 -2.17 -17.27 -11.39
C ALA A 762 -2.95 -17.47 -12.70
N HIS A 763 -2.59 -16.71 -13.75
CA HIS A 763 -3.20 -16.78 -15.08
C HIS A 763 -2.36 -17.61 -16.07
N ALA A 764 -1.04 -17.65 -15.92
CA ALA A 764 -0.16 -18.41 -16.80
C ALA A 764 -0.13 -19.91 -16.45
N GLY A 765 -0.21 -20.24 -15.16
CA GLY A 765 -0.14 -21.60 -14.62
C GLY A 765 1.30 -22.17 -14.54
N PRO A 766 1.50 -23.25 -13.77
CA PRO A 766 2.81 -23.88 -13.61
C PRO A 766 3.39 -24.40 -14.94
N GLY A 767 4.71 -24.28 -15.07
CA GLY A 767 5.47 -24.68 -16.26
C GLY A 767 5.36 -23.74 -17.46
N ALA A 768 4.65 -22.63 -17.34
CA ALA A 768 4.63 -21.60 -18.36
C ALA A 768 5.98 -20.85 -18.44
N LEU A 769 6.31 -20.38 -19.64
CA LEU A 769 7.51 -19.59 -19.94
C LEU A 769 7.10 -18.27 -20.59
N VAL A 770 7.71 -17.18 -20.17
CA VAL A 770 7.46 -15.82 -20.65
C VAL A 770 8.75 -15.25 -21.22
N VAL A 771 8.66 -14.57 -22.37
CA VAL A 771 9.79 -13.90 -23.01
C VAL A 771 9.40 -12.48 -23.34
N SER A 772 10.16 -11.52 -22.82
CA SER A 772 9.97 -10.09 -23.08
C SER A 772 11.23 -9.51 -23.69
N LEU A 773 11.07 -8.83 -24.84
CA LEU A 773 12.16 -8.21 -25.59
C LEU A 773 11.88 -6.73 -25.78
N GLN A 774 12.91 -5.91 -25.57
CA GLN A 774 12.92 -4.47 -25.84
C GLN A 774 14.23 -4.10 -26.56
N PRO A 775 14.23 -3.25 -27.59
CA PRO A 775 15.47 -2.73 -28.17
C PRO A 775 16.30 -1.95 -27.12
N ALA A 776 17.62 -2.11 -27.14
CA ALA A 776 18.52 -1.46 -26.18
C ALA A 776 18.87 0.00 -26.54
N ASP A 777 18.53 0.45 -27.76
CA ASP A 777 18.94 1.73 -28.36
C ASP A 777 17.82 2.79 -28.43
#